data_AF-A0A397TA91-F1
#
_entry.id   AF-A0A397TA91-F1
#
_cell.length_a   1.000
_cell.length_b   1.000
_cell.length_c   1.000
_cell.angle_alpha   90.00
_cell.angle_beta   90.00
_cell.angle_gamma   90.00
#
_symmetry.space_group_name_H-M   'P 1'
#
loop_
_entity.id
_entity.type
_entity.pdbx_description
1 polymer ?
#
loop_
_entity_poly.entity_id
_entity_poly.type
_entity_poly.pdbx_seq_one_letter_code
_entity_poly.pdbx_strand_id
1 'polypeptide(L)'
;MLRQAATLLKSQTPLIASGIEKSLFDNSPLVVRVQEKGEVDGLYVLKWLQLRRCDRVERKSKKKYLAHLDEQGIVKTEEELILMKILGKRPQKFVNASLYLPTEERGIVYQVKKKQFPKNQKEIELVEIYVVHERKIEVGDKLTTRFGNKGVVAKIVPESQMPFDEEGKTIDIIFNPLGVPTRMNSGQLLEVILASAARKLDTKLLVRPFNTLSLEAIKSISQEAGIKNFGSQKLFDGQTGLPFQQEIYNGYIYVLKLNHMVTDKFHARNTGSYSLLYQQPLKGRSRGGGQRVGEMEVGDMQAHGASYNLMEMMGPKSDDIYKRRLMRNSLYFDNRQIDLRSNNRGLFDPRIFGPYLNYECHCGKYKGKQNEGQICERCETLIALFKVLATDLSNILKISVKDLEDIIYLRSYIVVDNGLTKIIADKQLSDEIITQAQQLIEGLVQEDNPDNSETKSVFLEDYQDFLENESLLQKLSGKEGILRRYSLGKRVDYSARSVIVPNPTLQLEQVGLPDKIVFFWLDKIIQNHPVLVNRAPSLHRLSIQAFYPQLTLGNSIELHPLVTTALNADFDGDQVAIYLPLTKQCQKEAKELMLSPQHIIDPKNGYLIDNPTQDMILGIYYLTKEKKGKNLVYYDEINNI
;
A
#
# COMPACT_ATOMS: atom_id res chain seq x y z
N MET A 1 -22.98 20.12 34.63
CA MET A 1 -21.89 19.20 34.21
C MET A 1 -20.65 19.94 33.69
N LEU A 2 -20.64 20.60 32.52
CA LEU A 2 -19.43 21.27 31.99
C LEU A 2 -18.87 22.41 32.88
N ARG A 3 -19.73 23.21 33.53
CA ARG A 3 -19.28 24.22 34.51
C ARG A 3 -18.70 23.60 35.79
N GLN A 4 -19.24 22.47 36.24
CA GLN A 4 -18.73 21.74 37.41
C GLN A 4 -17.36 21.09 37.12
N ALA A 5 -17.17 20.56 35.90
CA ALA A 5 -15.88 20.03 35.45
C ALA A 5 -14.80 21.12 35.37
N ALA A 6 -15.15 22.31 34.89
CA ALA A 6 -14.23 23.46 34.84
C ALA A 6 -13.84 23.98 36.24
N THR A 7 -14.70 23.81 37.24
CA THR A 7 -14.41 24.23 38.61
C THR A 7 -13.46 23.24 39.30
N LEU A 8 -13.61 21.95 39.02
CA LEU A 8 -12.71 20.87 39.46
C LEU A 8 -11.29 20.98 38.89
N LEU A 9 -11.16 21.44 37.63
CA LEU A 9 -9.87 21.66 36.97
C LEU A 9 -9.12 22.88 37.52
N LYS A 10 -9.83 23.92 37.99
CA LYS A 10 -9.21 25.12 38.59
C LYS A 10 -8.53 24.83 39.93
N SER A 11 -8.99 23.83 40.69
CA SER A 11 -8.41 23.50 41.99
C SER A 11 -7.12 22.67 41.91
N GLN A 12 -6.82 22.03 40.78
CA GLN A 12 -5.71 21.06 40.70
C GLN A 12 -4.42 21.61 40.05
N THR A 13 -4.49 22.63 39.20
CA THR A 13 -3.28 23.19 38.54
C THR A 13 -3.45 24.67 38.16
N PRO A 14 -2.95 25.62 38.97
CA PRO A 14 -3.12 27.06 38.74
C PRO A 14 -2.39 27.58 37.48
N LEU A 15 -1.33 26.92 37.03
CA LEU A 15 -0.51 27.36 35.89
C LEU A 15 -1.20 27.22 34.53
N ILE A 16 -2.17 26.30 34.39
CA ILE A 16 -2.91 26.12 33.14
C ILE A 16 -3.87 27.30 32.91
N ALA A 17 -4.34 27.96 33.98
CA ALA A 17 -5.28 29.07 33.87
C ALA A 17 -4.65 30.34 33.30
N SER A 18 -3.37 30.64 33.61
CA SER A 18 -2.70 31.86 33.12
C SER A 18 -2.23 31.76 31.67
N GLY A 19 -1.94 30.55 31.17
CA GLY A 19 -1.64 30.31 29.77
C GLY A 19 -2.86 30.42 28.85
N ILE A 20 -4.05 30.08 29.34
CA ILE A 20 -5.32 30.13 28.60
C ILE A 20 -5.76 31.58 28.35
N GLU A 21 -5.54 32.50 29.29
CA GLU A 21 -5.91 33.91 29.11
C GLU A 21 -5.02 34.63 28.08
N LYS A 22 -3.73 34.28 27.98
CA LYS A 22 -2.82 34.89 26.99
C LYS A 22 -3.01 34.34 25.56
N SER A 23 -3.39 33.07 25.39
CA SER A 23 -3.56 32.47 24.05
C SER A 23 -4.86 32.86 23.35
N LEU A 24 -5.81 33.47 24.07
CA LEU A 24 -7.07 33.97 23.50
C LEU A 24 -6.88 35.26 22.67
N PHE A 25 -5.74 35.95 22.81
CA PHE A 25 -5.53 37.26 22.19
C PHE A 25 -4.56 37.29 21.01
N ASP A 26 -3.58 36.37 20.88
CA ASP A 26 -2.45 36.59 19.96
C ASP A 26 -2.38 35.73 18.70
N ASN A 27 -3.42 34.95 18.36
CA ASN A 27 -3.62 34.35 17.03
C ASN A 27 -2.37 33.73 16.34
N SER A 28 -1.43 33.16 17.12
CA SER A 28 -0.18 32.60 16.60
C SER A 28 -0.07 31.11 16.96
N PRO A 29 0.44 30.26 16.04
CA PRO A 29 0.65 28.85 16.30
C PRO A 29 1.84 28.66 17.25
N LEU A 30 1.56 28.24 18.48
CA LEU A 30 2.58 27.92 19.47
C LEU A 30 3.15 26.52 19.19
N VAL A 31 4.40 26.48 18.70
CA VAL A 31 5.29 25.32 18.86
C VAL A 31 5.79 25.37 20.30
N VAL A 32 5.21 24.56 21.18
CA VAL A 32 5.65 24.48 22.57
C VAL A 32 6.84 23.53 22.67
N ARG A 33 8.02 24.09 22.95
CA ARG A 33 9.16 23.38 23.54
C ARG A 33 9.07 23.59 25.05
N VAL A 34 9.02 22.54 25.85
CA VAL A 34 9.24 22.64 27.30
C VAL A 34 10.19 21.53 27.75
N GLN A 35 11.41 21.94 28.14
CA GLN A 35 12.09 21.43 29.32
C GLN A 35 11.64 22.34 30.49
N GLU A 36 11.44 21.89 31.72
CA GLU A 36 12.23 20.90 32.46
C GLU A 36 11.43 20.32 33.65
N LYS A 37 11.78 19.06 33.98
CA LYS A 37 11.49 18.28 35.20
C LYS A 37 10.17 17.52 35.28
N GLY A 38 10.20 16.31 34.72
CA GLY A 38 9.49 15.14 35.26
C GLY A 38 8.74 14.31 34.22
N GLU A 39 9.49 13.61 33.36
CA GLU A 39 9.08 12.49 32.48
C GLU A 39 7.89 12.67 31.52
N VAL A 40 8.19 12.60 30.23
CA VAL A 40 7.22 12.67 29.12
C VAL A 40 7.35 11.37 28.32
N ASP A 41 6.36 10.50 28.42
CA ASP A 41 6.17 9.37 27.51
C ASP A 41 4.92 9.64 26.66
N GLY A 42 5.10 10.18 25.46
CA GLY A 42 4.00 10.28 24.50
C GLY A 42 4.17 11.37 23.44
N LEU A 43 4.06 10.98 22.17
CA LEU A 43 3.97 11.90 21.03
C LEU A 43 2.49 12.19 20.75
N TYR A 44 2.07 13.45 20.88
CA TYR A 44 0.69 13.87 20.61
C TYR A 44 0.58 14.47 19.21
N VAL A 45 -0.24 13.87 18.34
CA VAL A 45 -0.51 14.39 16.98
C VAL A 45 -1.87 15.10 16.97
N LEU A 46 -1.89 16.39 16.65
CA LEU A 46 -3.11 17.15 16.40
C LEU A 46 -3.54 16.95 14.94
N LYS A 47 -4.72 16.38 14.73
CA LYS A 47 -5.28 16.19 13.39
C LYS A 47 -6.50 17.08 13.19
N TRP A 48 -6.58 17.71 12.02
CA TRP A 48 -7.65 18.61 11.64
C TRP A 48 -8.70 17.87 10.80
N LEU A 49 -9.97 17.99 11.19
CA LEU A 49 -11.12 17.44 10.47
C LEU A 49 -12.00 18.60 10.01
N GLN A 50 -12.17 18.72 8.69
CA GLN A 50 -12.92 19.79 8.05
C GLN A 50 -14.31 19.31 7.63
N LEU A 51 -15.35 20.11 7.89
CA LEU A 51 -16.70 19.88 7.36
C LEU A 51 -16.73 20.21 5.86
N ARG A 52 -17.26 19.30 5.02
CA ARG A 52 -17.55 19.59 3.61
C ARG A 52 -18.91 20.26 3.45
N ARG A 53 -19.01 21.16 2.45
CA ARG A 53 -20.24 21.83 2.00
C ARG A 53 -21.37 20.83 1.78
N CYS A 54 -22.55 21.15 2.29
CA CYS A 54 -23.80 20.49 1.95
C CYS A 54 -24.52 21.39 0.94
N ASP A 55 -24.42 21.09 -0.35
CA ASP A 55 -25.16 21.82 -1.38
C ASP A 55 -26.63 21.41 -1.34
N ARG A 56 -27.50 22.36 -0.99
CA ARG A 56 -28.95 22.23 -1.16
C ARG A 56 -29.25 22.34 -2.65
N VAL A 57 -29.60 21.22 -3.29
CA VAL A 57 -30.11 21.22 -4.67
C VAL A 57 -31.42 22.01 -4.71
N GLU A 58 -31.44 23.16 -5.38
CA GLU A 58 -32.66 23.93 -5.61
C GLU A 58 -33.57 23.19 -6.61
N ARG A 59 -34.81 22.92 -6.19
CA ARG A 59 -35.84 22.31 -7.04
C ARG A 59 -36.72 23.39 -7.66
N LYS A 60 -36.57 23.65 -8.97
CA LYS A 60 -37.63 24.29 -9.78
C LYS A 60 -38.39 23.23 -10.60
N SER A 61 -39.69 23.16 -10.32
CA SER A 61 -40.82 22.61 -11.12
C SER A 61 -40.76 21.20 -11.73
N LYS A 62 -41.59 20.27 -11.22
CA LYS A 62 -42.77 19.65 -11.91
C LYS A 62 -43.36 18.51 -11.05
N LYS A 63 -44.61 18.69 -10.60
CA LYS A 63 -45.28 17.98 -9.48
C LYS A 63 -45.74 16.51 -9.72
N LYS A 64 -45.47 15.85 -10.86
CA LYS A 64 -46.01 14.50 -11.14
C LYS A 64 -45.03 13.32 -11.07
N TYR A 65 -43.71 13.55 -11.16
CA TYR A 65 -42.70 12.48 -11.19
C TYR A 65 -41.93 12.29 -9.86
N LEU A 66 -42.18 13.12 -8.85
CA LEU A 66 -41.43 13.16 -7.60
C LEU A 66 -41.81 12.10 -6.55
N ALA A 67 -42.92 11.39 -6.73
CA ALA A 67 -43.35 10.36 -5.77
C ALA A 67 -42.44 9.12 -5.79
N HIS A 68 -41.75 8.90 -6.90
CA HIS A 68 -40.86 7.77 -7.12
C HIS A 68 -39.39 8.10 -6.85
N LEU A 69 -39.05 9.33 -6.43
CA LEU A 69 -37.65 9.75 -6.27
C LEU A 69 -37.28 9.88 -4.79
N ASP A 70 -36.04 9.51 -4.45
CA ASP A 70 -35.43 9.80 -3.15
C ASP A 70 -34.94 11.27 -3.06
N GLU A 71 -34.29 11.62 -1.95
CA GLU A 71 -33.78 12.99 -1.71
C GLU A 71 -32.66 13.41 -2.66
N GLN A 72 -32.00 12.45 -3.34
CA GLN A 72 -30.94 12.67 -4.32
C GLN A 72 -31.44 12.64 -5.77
N GLY A 73 -32.73 12.39 -5.99
CA GLY A 73 -33.32 12.32 -7.34
C GLY A 73 -33.14 10.95 -8.01
N ILE A 74 -32.93 9.88 -7.23
CA ILE A 74 -32.84 8.50 -7.71
C ILE A 74 -34.19 7.80 -7.51
N VAL A 75 -34.59 6.97 -8.47
CA VAL A 75 -35.87 6.23 -8.39
C VAL A 75 -35.82 5.23 -7.22
N LYS A 76 -36.69 5.39 -6.21
CA LYS A 76 -36.90 4.40 -5.15
C LYS A 76 -37.39 3.10 -5.78
N THR A 77 -36.74 2.00 -5.47
CA THR A 77 -37.15 0.69 -5.95
C THR A 77 -38.52 0.31 -5.36
N GLU A 78 -39.31 -0.45 -6.10
CA GLU A 78 -40.64 -0.91 -5.65
C GLU A 78 -40.56 -1.66 -4.31
N GLU A 79 -39.46 -2.38 -4.08
CA GLU A 79 -39.14 -3.10 -2.84
C GLU A 79 -39.07 -2.17 -1.62
N GLU A 80 -38.39 -1.02 -1.73
CA GLU A 80 -38.29 -0.06 -0.62
C GLU A 80 -39.64 0.56 -0.29
N LEU A 81 -40.45 0.85 -1.31
CA LEU A 81 -41.80 1.40 -1.13
C LEU A 81 -42.73 0.41 -0.42
N ILE A 82 -42.63 -0.89 -0.75
CA ILE A 82 -43.35 -1.97 -0.07
C ILE A 82 -42.87 -2.08 1.37
N LEU A 83 -41.55 -2.12 1.60
CA LEU A 83 -40.97 -2.23 2.95
C LEU A 83 -41.40 -1.06 3.85
N MET A 84 -41.40 0.16 3.31
CA MET A 84 -41.87 1.36 4.04
C MET A 84 -43.36 1.29 4.38
N LYS A 85 -44.21 0.77 3.49
CA LYS A 85 -45.64 0.55 3.74
C LYS A 85 -45.86 -0.51 4.83
N ILE A 86 -45.14 -1.63 4.77
CA ILE A 86 -45.21 -2.70 5.80
C ILE A 86 -44.77 -2.17 7.16
N LEU A 87 -43.68 -1.40 7.20
CA LEU A 87 -43.13 -0.85 8.44
C LEU A 87 -43.87 0.40 8.94
N GLY A 88 -44.89 0.89 8.22
CA GLY A 88 -45.63 2.11 8.55
C GLY A 88 -44.76 3.38 8.58
N LYS A 89 -43.55 3.35 7.99
CA LYS A 89 -42.60 4.46 8.03
C LYS A 89 -42.80 5.38 6.84
N ARG A 90 -42.89 6.68 7.11
CA ARG A 90 -42.86 7.71 6.05
C ARG A 90 -41.42 7.92 5.57
N PRO A 91 -41.23 8.32 4.29
CA PRO A 91 -39.94 8.79 3.82
C PRO A 91 -39.42 9.89 4.74
N GLN A 92 -38.19 9.75 5.25
CA GLN A 92 -37.50 10.89 5.83
C GLN A 92 -37.27 11.93 4.71
N LYS A 93 -37.17 13.21 5.10
CA LYS A 93 -36.97 14.37 4.22
C LYS A 93 -35.60 15.04 4.46
N PHE A 94 -34.72 14.37 5.20
CA PHE A 94 -33.42 14.89 5.57
C PHE A 94 -32.33 13.82 5.36
N VAL A 95 -31.23 14.22 4.73
CA VAL A 95 -30.01 13.41 4.63
C VAL A 95 -29.14 13.67 5.86
N ASN A 96 -28.75 12.61 6.56
CA ASN A 96 -27.77 12.72 7.64
C ASN A 96 -26.36 12.94 7.04
N ALA A 97 -25.83 14.15 7.18
CA ALA A 97 -24.48 14.53 6.76
C ALA A 97 -23.51 14.72 7.94
N SER A 98 -23.75 14.02 9.05
CA SER A 98 -22.90 14.13 10.25
C SER A 98 -21.45 13.72 9.96
N LEU A 99 -20.51 14.37 10.66
CA LEU A 99 -19.11 13.99 10.63
C LEU A 99 -18.88 12.76 11.52
N TYR A 100 -18.21 11.76 10.97
CA TYR A 100 -17.77 10.58 11.70
C TYR A 100 -16.25 10.60 11.83
N LEU A 101 -15.75 10.07 12.95
CA LEU A 101 -14.33 9.81 13.10
C LEU A 101 -13.93 8.73 12.07
N PRO A 102 -12.79 8.88 11.36
CA PRO A 102 -12.34 7.87 10.41
C PRO A 102 -12.18 6.50 11.05
N THR A 103 -12.36 5.44 10.24
CA THR A 103 -12.25 4.06 10.70
C THR A 103 -10.91 3.80 11.38
N GLU A 104 -10.95 3.12 12.53
CA GLU A 104 -9.81 2.78 13.39
C GLU A 104 -9.11 3.95 14.13
N GLU A 105 -9.46 5.20 13.86
CA GLU A 105 -8.95 6.31 14.66
C GLU A 105 -9.67 6.37 16.00
N ARG A 106 -8.92 6.59 17.07
CA ARG A 106 -9.41 6.78 18.44
C ARG A 106 -8.70 7.96 19.04
N GLY A 107 -9.31 8.59 20.03
CA GLY A 107 -8.66 9.67 20.74
C GLY A 107 -9.61 10.44 21.63
N ILE A 108 -9.04 11.39 22.34
CA ILE A 108 -9.75 12.28 23.25
C ILE A 108 -9.97 13.60 22.51
N VAL A 109 -11.20 14.11 22.51
CA VAL A 109 -11.48 15.45 21.97
C VAL A 109 -10.82 16.47 22.88
N TYR A 110 -9.77 17.12 22.40
CA TYR A 110 -9.01 18.13 23.12
C TYR A 110 -9.69 19.50 23.05
N GLN A 111 -10.16 19.88 21.85
CA GLN A 111 -10.75 21.20 21.63
C GLN A 111 -11.82 21.14 20.53
N VAL A 112 -12.89 21.93 20.70
CA VAL A 112 -13.89 22.19 19.65
C VAL A 112 -13.92 23.69 19.40
N LYS A 113 -13.62 24.11 18.18
CA LYS A 113 -13.76 25.51 17.74
C LYS A 113 -14.97 25.64 16.85
N LYS A 114 -15.76 26.70 17.05
CA LYS A 114 -16.90 27.04 16.20
C LYS A 114 -16.64 28.40 15.57
N LYS A 115 -16.78 28.51 14.25
CA LYS A 115 -16.70 29.74 13.49
C LYS A 115 -18.00 29.93 12.72
N GLN A 116 -18.63 31.09 12.87
CA GLN A 116 -19.84 31.44 12.14
C GLN A 116 -19.45 32.35 10.97
N PHE A 117 -19.92 32.02 9.76
CA PHE A 117 -19.70 32.84 8.58
C PHE A 117 -20.99 33.56 8.17
N PRO A 118 -21.05 34.91 8.28
CA PRO A 118 -22.17 35.66 7.72
C PRO A 118 -21.97 35.79 6.20
N LYS A 119 -22.60 34.92 5.40
CA LYS A 119 -22.81 35.18 3.96
C LYS A 119 -24.30 35.02 3.64
N ASN A 120 -24.91 36.06 3.08
CA ASN A 120 -26.26 36.19 2.52
C ASN A 120 -27.24 35.02 2.81
N GLN A 121 -28.07 35.20 3.85
CA GLN A 121 -29.28 34.43 4.18
C GLN A 121 -29.13 32.95 4.60
N LYS A 122 -27.92 32.40 4.74
CA LYS A 122 -27.73 31.08 5.40
C LYS A 122 -26.56 31.16 6.39
N GLU A 123 -26.88 31.03 7.68
CA GLU A 123 -25.88 30.85 8.74
C GLU A 123 -25.18 29.51 8.52
N ILE A 124 -23.94 29.55 8.01
CA ILE A 124 -23.08 28.37 7.92
C ILE A 124 -22.16 28.38 9.14
N GLU A 125 -22.26 27.34 9.96
CA GLU A 125 -21.36 27.10 11.09
C GLU A 125 -20.25 26.12 10.68
N LEU A 126 -18.99 26.54 10.82
CA LEU A 126 -17.84 25.66 10.73
C LEU A 126 -17.45 25.20 12.14
N VAL A 127 -17.56 23.90 12.39
CA VAL A 127 -17.11 23.25 13.63
C VAL A 127 -15.82 22.48 13.35
N GLU A 128 -14.73 22.87 13.99
CA GLU A 128 -13.44 22.18 13.97
C GLU A 128 -13.27 21.40 15.27
N ILE A 129 -13.05 20.09 15.17
CA ILE A 129 -12.86 19.21 16.33
C ILE A 129 -11.43 18.69 16.31
N TYR A 130 -10.65 19.00 17.35
CA TYR A 130 -9.29 18.52 17.55
C TYR A 130 -9.31 17.27 18.42
N VAL A 131 -8.86 16.17 17.85
CA VAL A 131 -8.74 14.89 18.55
C VAL A 131 -7.26 14.60 18.77
N VAL A 132 -6.93 14.23 20.00
CA VAL A 132 -5.57 13.89 20.43
C VAL A 132 -5.50 12.40 20.72
N HIS A 133 -4.47 11.74 20.21
CA HIS A 133 -4.23 10.31 20.39
C HIS A 133 -2.77 10.05 20.73
N GLU A 134 -2.54 9.28 21.79
CA GLU A 134 -1.22 8.79 22.17
C GLU A 134 -0.92 7.50 21.39
N ARG A 135 0.23 7.46 20.71
CA ARG A 135 0.67 6.31 19.90
C ARG A 135 1.91 5.68 20.51
N LYS A 136 1.79 4.42 20.93
CA LYS A 136 2.92 3.61 21.43
C LYS A 136 3.78 3.08 20.29
N ILE A 137 4.94 2.52 20.62
CA ILE A 137 5.77 1.78 19.64
C ILE A 137 5.10 0.45 19.33
N GLU A 138 5.01 0.13 18.04
CA GLU A 138 4.48 -1.14 17.55
C GLU A 138 5.49 -1.84 16.64
N VAL A 139 5.31 -3.15 16.48
CA VAL A 139 6.07 -3.96 15.51
C VAL A 139 5.85 -3.42 14.10
N GLY A 140 6.94 -3.08 13.41
CA GLY A 140 6.93 -2.42 12.09
C GLY A 140 7.19 -0.91 12.11
N ASP A 141 7.22 -0.25 13.27
CA ASP A 141 7.63 1.15 13.36
C ASP A 141 9.11 1.31 12.98
N LYS A 142 9.44 2.38 12.24
CA LYS A 142 10.81 2.65 11.78
C LYS A 142 11.60 3.44 12.83
N LEU A 143 12.75 2.89 13.24
CA LEU A 143 13.71 3.52 14.14
C LEU A 143 15.01 3.86 13.38
N THR A 144 15.78 4.81 13.90
CA THR A 144 17.12 5.12 13.39
C THR A 144 18.09 5.47 14.50
N THR A 145 19.37 5.19 14.30
CA THR A 145 20.45 5.80 15.10
C THR A 145 20.88 7.13 14.48
N ARG A 146 21.71 7.90 15.21
CA ARG A 146 22.34 9.14 14.69
C ARG A 146 23.26 8.90 13.49
N PHE A 147 23.72 7.67 13.30
CA PHE A 147 24.63 7.27 12.21
C PHE A 147 23.90 6.71 10.98
N GLY A 148 22.59 6.92 10.88
CA GLY A 148 21.80 6.52 9.71
C GLY A 148 21.46 5.04 9.64
N ASN A 149 21.68 4.26 10.71
CA ASN A 149 21.21 2.88 10.78
C ASN A 149 19.71 2.87 11.01
N LYS A 150 18.97 2.72 9.92
CA LYS A 150 17.52 2.59 9.92
C LYS A 150 17.13 1.11 9.95
N GLY A 151 16.04 0.81 10.65
CA GLY A 151 15.42 -0.51 10.69
C GLY A 151 14.00 -0.43 11.25
N VAL A 152 13.24 -1.50 11.08
CA VAL A 152 11.91 -1.63 11.71
C VAL A 152 12.01 -2.45 13.00
N VAL A 153 11.10 -2.19 13.95
CA VAL A 153 10.94 -3.05 15.13
C VAL A 153 10.41 -4.41 14.66
N ALA A 154 11.24 -5.45 14.73
CA ALA A 154 10.86 -6.80 14.31
C ALA A 154 10.00 -7.53 15.35
N LYS A 155 10.36 -7.42 16.64
CA LYS A 155 9.66 -8.09 17.73
C LYS A 155 9.82 -7.29 19.01
N ILE A 156 8.76 -7.28 19.84
CA ILE A 156 8.79 -6.75 21.20
C ILE A 156 8.75 -7.97 22.13
N VAL A 157 9.74 -8.10 23.00
CA VAL A 157 9.88 -9.23 23.92
C VAL A 157 9.79 -8.77 25.37
N PRO A 158 9.31 -9.63 26.30
CA PRO A 158 9.34 -9.33 27.72
C PRO A 158 10.77 -9.15 28.23
N GLU A 159 10.93 -8.28 29.23
CA GLU A 159 12.21 -8.00 29.88
C GLU A 159 12.91 -9.27 30.42
N SER A 160 12.13 -10.24 30.93
CA SER A 160 12.66 -11.52 31.44
C SER A 160 13.34 -12.39 30.38
N GLN A 161 13.11 -12.14 29.09
CA GLN A 161 13.74 -12.88 28.00
C GLN A 161 14.95 -12.14 27.43
N MET A 162 15.18 -10.89 27.83
CA MET A 162 16.31 -10.11 27.34
C MET A 162 17.60 -10.55 28.02
N PRO A 163 18.74 -10.49 27.31
CA PRO A 163 20.04 -10.65 27.93
C PRO A 163 20.26 -9.66 29.08
N PHE A 164 20.97 -10.11 30.11
CA PHE A 164 21.31 -9.29 31.27
C PHE A 164 22.79 -9.40 31.64
N ASP A 165 23.32 -8.41 32.35
CA ASP A 165 24.70 -8.35 32.82
C ASP A 165 24.90 -9.01 34.20
N GLU A 166 26.13 -9.02 34.70
CA GLU A 166 26.46 -9.57 36.03
C GLU A 166 25.75 -8.83 37.19
N GLU A 167 25.32 -7.59 36.96
CA GLU A 167 24.58 -6.76 37.92
C GLU A 167 23.07 -7.00 37.85
N GLY A 168 22.61 -7.85 36.92
CA GLY A 168 21.20 -8.16 36.68
C GLY A 168 20.46 -7.12 35.83
N LYS A 169 21.17 -6.17 35.24
CA LYS A 169 20.57 -5.17 34.35
C LYS A 169 20.34 -5.76 32.96
N THR A 170 19.11 -5.61 32.47
CA THR A 170 18.69 -6.07 31.14
C THR A 170 19.09 -5.09 30.04
N ILE A 171 19.23 -5.63 28.82
CA ILE A 171 19.45 -4.86 27.60
C ILE A 171 18.10 -4.41 27.02
N ASP A 172 18.03 -3.17 26.52
CA ASP A 172 16.81 -2.60 25.92
C ASP A 172 16.62 -2.98 24.45
N ILE A 173 17.68 -2.90 23.64
CA ILE A 173 17.64 -3.10 22.18
C ILE A 173 18.86 -3.92 21.73
N ILE A 174 18.62 -4.90 20.87
CA ILE A 174 19.66 -5.72 20.25
C ILE A 174 19.78 -5.33 18.77
N PHE A 175 20.99 -4.94 18.35
CA PHE A 175 21.31 -4.63 16.96
C PHE A 175 22.10 -5.77 16.31
N ASN A 176 21.86 -6.01 15.02
CA ASN A 176 22.69 -6.94 14.24
C ASN A 176 24.07 -6.30 13.97
N PRO A 177 25.19 -6.90 14.43
CA PRO A 177 26.53 -6.35 14.25
C PRO A 177 27.01 -6.36 12.78
N LEU A 178 26.42 -7.17 11.90
CA LEU A 178 26.81 -7.25 10.48
C LEU A 178 26.54 -5.95 9.71
N GLY A 179 25.65 -5.10 10.22
CA GLY A 179 25.37 -3.79 9.64
C GLY A 179 26.54 -2.80 9.76
N VAL A 180 27.45 -3.01 10.71
CA VAL A 180 28.59 -2.11 10.97
C VAL A 180 29.69 -2.23 9.91
N PRO A 181 30.25 -3.42 9.62
CA PRO A 181 31.30 -3.56 8.60
C PRO A 181 30.78 -3.29 7.19
N THR A 182 29.54 -3.69 6.89
CA THR A 182 28.95 -3.52 5.55
C THR A 182 28.70 -2.05 5.19
N ARG A 183 28.37 -1.20 6.16
CA ARG A 183 28.11 0.23 5.96
C ARG A 183 29.27 1.14 6.38
N MET A 184 30.38 0.57 6.86
CA MET A 184 31.57 1.29 7.32
C MET A 184 31.31 2.43 8.32
N ASN A 185 30.31 2.27 9.18
CA ASN A 185 29.90 3.31 10.15
C ASN A 185 30.36 2.98 11.57
N SER A 186 31.68 2.95 11.77
CA SER A 186 32.34 2.65 13.05
C SER A 186 32.05 3.67 14.15
N GLY A 187 31.60 4.89 13.80
CA GLY A 187 31.24 5.93 14.76
C GLY A 187 30.19 5.51 15.78
N GLN A 188 29.30 4.57 15.42
CA GLN A 188 28.32 4.03 16.37
C GLN A 188 28.94 3.25 17.52
N LEU A 189 30.06 2.55 17.27
CA LEU A 189 30.79 1.87 18.33
C LEU A 189 31.50 2.90 19.22
N LEU A 190 32.09 3.93 18.63
CA LEU A 190 32.72 4.98 19.43
C LEU A 190 31.72 5.72 20.33
N GLU A 191 30.50 5.96 19.85
CA GLU A 191 29.42 6.53 20.67
C GLU A 191 29.09 5.63 21.87
N VAL A 192 28.97 4.32 21.66
CA VAL A 192 28.61 3.36 22.71
C VAL A 192 29.64 3.34 23.84
N ILE A 193 30.95 3.33 23.51
CA ILE A 193 32.03 3.39 24.49
C ILE A 193 31.97 4.70 25.29
N LEU A 194 31.91 5.83 24.59
CA LEU A 194 31.96 7.14 25.21
C LEU A 194 30.71 7.42 26.05
N ALA A 195 29.54 7.00 25.59
CA ALA A 195 28.29 7.16 26.34
C ALA A 195 28.28 6.30 27.61
N SER A 196 28.81 5.08 27.55
CA SER A 196 29.00 4.24 28.73
C SER A 196 29.98 4.86 29.73
N ALA A 197 31.10 5.42 29.25
CA ALA A 197 32.07 6.10 30.10
C ALA A 197 31.47 7.36 30.76
N ALA A 198 30.78 8.18 29.97
CA ALA A 198 30.11 9.39 30.42
C ALA A 198 29.08 9.09 31.53
N ARG A 199 28.32 8.00 31.39
CA ARG A 199 27.32 7.60 32.39
C ARG A 199 27.94 7.09 33.68
N LYS A 200 29.06 6.35 33.62
CA LYS A 200 29.77 5.88 34.82
C LYS A 200 30.44 7.02 35.60
N LEU A 201 30.97 8.01 34.89
CA LEU A 201 31.61 9.17 35.47
C LEU A 201 30.61 10.29 35.85
N ASP A 202 29.32 10.11 35.54
CA ASP A 202 28.26 11.11 35.70
C ASP A 202 28.59 12.48 35.05
N THR A 203 29.13 12.44 33.83
CA THR A 203 29.55 13.62 33.05
C THR A 203 28.91 13.64 31.67
N LYS A 204 28.93 14.82 31.01
CA LYS A 204 28.50 14.99 29.62
C LYS A 204 29.72 15.17 28.73
N LEU A 205 29.86 14.30 27.74
CA LEU A 205 30.90 14.41 26.71
C LEU A 205 30.39 15.16 25.49
N LEU A 206 31.11 16.22 25.10
CA LEU A 206 30.87 16.95 23.86
C LEU A 206 31.93 16.59 22.83
N VAL A 207 31.55 15.82 21.81
CA VAL A 207 32.40 15.56 20.64
C VAL A 207 31.98 16.50 19.52
N ARG A 208 32.86 17.42 19.14
CA ARG A 208 32.59 18.35 18.04
C ARG A 208 32.76 17.63 16.70
N PRO A 209 31.94 17.96 15.67
CA PRO A 209 32.17 17.47 14.33
C PRO A 209 33.60 17.76 13.86
N PHE A 210 34.23 16.79 13.18
CA PHE A 210 35.60 16.86 12.64
C PHE A 210 36.75 16.97 13.66
N ASN A 211 36.47 17.09 14.96
CA ASN A 211 37.47 16.90 16.01
C ASN A 211 37.44 15.44 16.47
N THR A 212 38.08 14.57 15.69
CA THR A 212 38.20 13.15 16.03
C THR A 212 39.03 12.99 17.31
N LEU A 213 38.41 12.44 18.35
CA LEU A 213 39.13 11.93 19.52
C LEU A 213 40.14 10.87 19.05
N SER A 214 41.39 10.99 19.49
CA SER A 214 42.38 9.94 19.25
C SER A 214 41.96 8.68 19.99
N LEU A 215 42.33 7.50 19.46
CA LEU A 215 42.08 6.23 20.13
C LEU A 215 42.72 6.18 21.53
N GLU A 216 43.82 6.91 21.74
CA GLU A 216 44.48 7.06 23.03
C GLU A 216 43.62 7.83 24.03
N ALA A 217 42.99 8.94 23.60
CA ALA A 217 42.06 9.68 24.45
C ALA A 217 40.82 8.85 24.81
N ILE A 218 40.32 8.04 23.88
CA ILE A 218 39.19 7.14 24.16
C ILE A 218 39.60 6.05 25.18
N LYS A 219 40.82 5.51 25.05
CA LYS A 219 41.37 4.55 26.01
C LYS A 219 41.53 5.17 27.39
N SER A 220 42.06 6.39 27.51
CA SER A 220 42.23 7.06 28.80
C SER A 220 40.89 7.33 29.49
N ILE A 221 39.90 7.83 28.75
CA ILE A 221 38.54 8.05 29.27
C ILE A 221 37.91 6.71 29.71
N SER A 222 38.11 5.65 28.93
CA SER A 222 37.59 4.32 29.27
C SER A 222 38.24 3.75 30.53
N GLN A 223 39.55 3.96 30.71
CA GLN A 223 40.29 3.54 31.91
C GLN A 223 39.85 4.32 33.14
N GLU A 224 39.67 5.64 33.03
CA GLU A 224 39.15 6.51 34.09
C GLU A 224 37.76 6.06 34.53
N ALA A 225 36.89 5.68 33.59
CA ALA A 225 35.56 5.15 33.85
C ALA A 225 35.53 3.68 34.33
N GLY A 226 36.68 3.01 34.44
CA GLY A 226 36.76 1.60 34.82
C GLY A 226 36.12 0.63 33.81
N ILE A 227 36.08 0.99 32.52
CA ILE A 227 35.55 0.15 31.45
C ILE A 227 36.66 -0.76 30.92
N LYS A 228 36.48 -2.07 31.11
CA LYS A 228 37.39 -3.10 30.57
C LYS A 228 37.01 -3.44 29.12
N ASN A 229 37.97 -3.92 28.34
CA ASN A 229 37.79 -4.47 26.99
C ASN A 229 36.96 -3.60 26.02
N PHE A 230 37.15 -2.28 26.04
CA PHE A 230 36.39 -1.33 25.21
C PHE A 230 34.85 -1.47 25.36
N GLY A 231 34.35 -1.89 26.52
CA GLY A 231 32.91 -2.04 26.75
C GLY A 231 32.33 -3.40 26.41
N SER A 232 33.16 -4.35 25.95
CA SER A 232 32.75 -5.75 25.90
C SER A 232 32.62 -6.32 27.31
N GLN A 233 31.49 -6.96 27.59
CA GLN A 233 31.16 -7.54 28.89
C GLN A 233 30.53 -8.91 28.71
N LYS A 234 30.60 -9.72 29.76
CA LYS A 234 29.92 -11.01 29.79
C LYS A 234 28.43 -10.78 30.05
N LEU A 235 27.60 -11.27 29.15
CA LEU A 235 26.15 -11.25 29.29
C LEU A 235 25.63 -12.68 29.51
N PHE A 236 24.46 -12.76 30.13
CA PHE A 236 23.72 -13.99 30.37
C PHE A 236 22.44 -13.97 29.54
N ASP A 237 22.06 -15.13 29.02
CA ASP A 237 20.82 -15.30 28.29
C ASP A 237 19.64 -15.26 29.26
N GLY A 238 18.64 -14.41 29.01
CA GLY A 238 17.43 -14.29 29.84
C GLY A 238 16.57 -15.55 29.83
N GLN A 239 16.61 -16.36 28.76
CA GLN A 239 15.79 -17.56 28.66
C GLN A 239 16.39 -18.76 29.40
N THR A 240 17.70 -18.95 29.29
CA THR A 240 18.41 -20.11 29.88
C THR A 240 19.14 -19.79 31.18
N GLY A 241 19.46 -18.52 31.44
CA GLY A 241 20.31 -18.08 32.54
C GLY A 241 21.80 -18.40 32.35
N LEU A 242 22.19 -19.01 31.21
CA LEU A 242 23.57 -19.38 30.95
C LEU A 242 24.35 -18.20 30.36
N PRO A 243 25.65 -18.06 30.67
CA PRO A 243 26.48 -17.04 30.06
C PRO A 243 26.75 -17.32 28.59
N PHE A 244 26.82 -16.27 27.77
CA PHE A 244 27.28 -16.40 26.39
C PHE A 244 28.76 -16.83 26.33
N GLN A 245 29.14 -17.54 25.26
CA GLN A 245 30.51 -18.04 25.08
C GLN A 245 31.53 -16.92 24.84
N GLN A 246 31.12 -15.80 24.25
CA GLN A 246 31.95 -14.63 23.97
C GLN A 246 31.45 -13.42 24.76
N GLU A 247 32.36 -12.52 25.10
CA GLU A 247 32.00 -11.21 25.62
C GLU A 247 31.27 -10.42 24.53
N ILE A 248 30.13 -9.83 24.89
CA ILE A 248 29.28 -9.07 23.98
C ILE A 248 29.56 -7.60 24.18
N TYR A 249 29.69 -6.90 23.06
CA TYR A 249 29.83 -5.45 23.04
C TYR A 249 28.50 -4.79 23.39
N ASN A 250 28.43 -4.10 24.54
CA ASN A 250 27.22 -3.46 25.03
C ASN A 250 27.46 -2.00 25.48
N GLY A 251 26.38 -1.25 25.63
CA GLY A 251 26.41 0.11 26.16
C GLY A 251 25.27 0.97 25.64
N TYR A 252 25.42 2.29 25.74
CA TYR A 252 24.35 3.23 25.43
C TYR A 252 24.53 3.87 24.06
N ILE A 253 23.47 3.87 23.26
CA ILE A 253 23.42 4.57 21.98
C ILE A 253 22.15 5.40 21.89
N TYR A 254 22.23 6.55 21.23
CA TYR A 254 21.06 7.38 21.00
C TYR A 254 20.24 6.89 19.81
N VAL A 255 19.00 6.48 20.09
CA VAL A 255 18.03 5.98 19.11
C VAL A 255 16.87 6.97 18.95
N LEU A 256 16.47 7.18 17.71
CA LEU A 256 15.39 8.07 17.31
C LEU A 256 14.24 7.26 16.70
N LYS A 257 13.01 7.59 17.10
CA LYS A 257 11.80 7.10 16.44
C LYS A 257 11.46 8.01 15.26
N LEU A 258 11.32 7.46 14.06
CA LEU A 258 10.95 8.24 12.88
C LEU A 258 9.42 8.40 12.78
N ASN A 259 8.97 9.46 12.12
CA ASN A 259 7.56 9.64 11.77
C ASN A 259 7.17 8.76 10.56
N HIS A 260 7.45 7.46 10.67
CA HIS A 260 7.16 6.43 9.70
C HIS A 260 6.53 5.24 10.44
N MET A 261 5.32 5.48 10.92
CA MET A 261 4.54 4.53 11.69
C MET A 261 3.96 3.44 10.81
N VAL A 262 3.87 2.21 11.30
CA VAL A 262 3.20 1.12 10.58
C VAL A 262 1.71 1.42 10.39
N THR A 263 1.06 1.97 11.41
CA THR A 263 -0.37 2.32 11.41
C THR A 263 -0.76 3.28 10.30
N ASP A 264 0.14 4.17 9.89
CA ASP A 264 -0.08 5.13 8.82
C ASP A 264 0.14 4.51 7.43
N LYS A 265 0.95 3.45 7.35
CA LYS A 265 1.24 2.72 6.11
C LYS A 265 0.28 1.56 5.84
N PHE A 266 -0.32 0.99 6.89
CA PHE A 266 -1.32 -0.05 6.76
C PHE A 266 -2.55 0.44 5.99
N HIS A 267 -2.92 -0.28 4.94
CA HIS A 267 -4.11 0.01 4.15
C HIS A 267 -4.64 -1.25 3.50
N ALA A 268 -5.90 -1.59 3.76
CA ALA A 268 -6.60 -2.70 3.13
C ALA A 268 -7.92 -2.24 2.52
N ARG A 269 -8.29 -2.86 1.39
CA ARG A 269 -9.54 -2.59 0.69
C ARG A 269 -10.16 -3.92 0.24
N ASN A 270 -11.43 -4.10 0.58
CA ASN A 270 -12.28 -5.11 -0.04
C ASN A 270 -12.91 -4.50 -1.31
N THR A 271 -13.98 -3.72 -1.15
CA THR A 271 -14.62 -2.91 -2.21
C THR A 271 -14.83 -1.49 -1.71
N GLY A 272 -15.01 -0.53 -2.62
CA GLY A 272 -15.21 0.88 -2.24
C GLY A 272 -15.63 1.73 -3.42
N SER A 273 -15.45 3.04 -3.35
CA SER A 273 -15.80 3.93 -4.46
C SER A 273 -14.89 3.74 -5.68
N TYR A 274 -15.42 4.09 -6.86
CA TYR A 274 -14.76 3.98 -8.17
C TYR A 274 -14.73 5.33 -8.87
N SER A 275 -13.79 5.50 -9.79
CA SER A 275 -13.79 6.64 -10.72
C SER A 275 -14.97 6.55 -11.66
N LEU A 276 -15.66 7.68 -11.90
CA LEU A 276 -16.79 7.74 -12.84
C LEU A 276 -16.34 7.47 -14.28
N LEU A 277 -15.16 7.98 -14.65
CA LEU A 277 -14.66 7.92 -16.02
C LEU A 277 -14.14 6.52 -16.37
N TYR A 278 -13.27 5.96 -15.52
CA TYR A 278 -12.57 4.70 -15.82
C TYR A 278 -13.15 3.48 -15.10
N GLN A 279 -14.09 3.69 -14.17
CA GLN A 279 -14.70 2.62 -13.37
C GLN A 279 -13.72 1.80 -12.51
N GLN A 280 -12.48 2.29 -12.35
CA GLN A 280 -11.43 1.70 -11.51
C GLN A 280 -11.51 2.19 -10.06
N PRO A 281 -11.02 1.41 -9.08
CA PRO A 281 -10.84 1.85 -7.70
C PRO A 281 -10.06 3.17 -7.60
N LEU A 282 -10.47 4.03 -6.67
CA LEU A 282 -9.82 5.33 -6.44
C LEU A 282 -8.36 5.18 -5.98
N LYS A 283 -7.61 6.29 -6.03
CA LYS A 283 -6.24 6.39 -5.49
C LYS A 283 -6.27 6.91 -4.05
N GLY A 284 -5.38 6.36 -3.22
CA GLY A 284 -5.03 6.90 -1.90
C GLY A 284 -5.89 6.37 -0.76
N ARG A 285 -5.26 6.18 0.41
CA ARG A 285 -5.90 5.63 1.63
C ARG A 285 -7.10 6.44 2.10
N SER A 286 -7.02 7.78 2.05
CA SER A 286 -8.10 8.67 2.50
C SER A 286 -9.42 8.49 1.74
N ARG A 287 -9.34 8.04 0.48
CA ARG A 287 -10.51 7.72 -0.36
C ARG A 287 -10.82 6.22 -0.39
N GLY A 288 -10.19 5.45 0.50
CA GLY A 288 -10.27 4.00 0.55
C GLY A 288 -9.76 3.34 -0.73
N GLY A 289 -8.77 3.92 -1.42
CA GLY A 289 -8.35 3.52 -2.77
C GLY A 289 -7.74 2.11 -2.89
N GLY A 290 -7.72 1.55 -4.10
CA GLY A 290 -7.12 0.23 -4.36
C GLY A 290 -5.62 0.30 -4.61
N GLN A 291 -4.90 -0.79 -4.34
CA GLN A 291 -3.50 -0.94 -4.77
C GLN A 291 -3.43 -1.03 -6.29
N ARG A 292 -2.32 -0.55 -6.86
CA ARG A 292 -2.12 -0.54 -8.32
C ARG A 292 -1.33 -1.76 -8.71
N VAL A 293 -1.88 -2.55 -9.63
CA VAL A 293 -1.15 -3.54 -10.43
C VAL A 293 -0.68 -2.77 -11.67
N GLY A 294 0.60 -2.42 -11.69
CA GLY A 294 1.22 -1.70 -12.80
C GLY A 294 1.62 -2.64 -13.93
N GLU A 295 2.24 -2.05 -14.96
CA GLU A 295 2.71 -2.78 -16.15
C GLU A 295 3.76 -3.83 -15.79
N MET A 296 4.65 -3.52 -14.84
CA MET A 296 5.69 -4.44 -14.39
C MET A 296 5.09 -5.64 -13.65
N GLU A 297 4.10 -5.41 -12.78
CA GLU A 297 3.36 -6.50 -12.13
C GLU A 297 2.59 -7.38 -13.13
N VAL A 298 2.02 -6.76 -14.18
CA VAL A 298 1.38 -7.51 -15.28
C VAL A 298 2.41 -8.40 -15.99
N GLY A 299 3.60 -7.87 -16.28
CA GLY A 299 4.71 -8.62 -16.88
C GLY A 299 5.16 -9.79 -16.01
N ASP A 300 5.24 -9.61 -14.69
CA ASP A 300 5.59 -10.69 -13.75
C ASP A 300 4.55 -11.81 -13.76
N MET A 301 3.26 -11.48 -13.70
CA MET A 301 2.19 -12.49 -13.79
C MET A 301 2.21 -13.24 -15.13
N GLN A 302 2.50 -12.54 -16.22
CA GLN A 302 2.69 -13.16 -17.54
C GLN A 302 3.89 -14.09 -17.57
N ALA A 303 5.00 -13.71 -16.93
CA ALA A 303 6.21 -14.53 -16.85
C ALA A 303 6.02 -15.81 -16.00
N HIS A 304 5.09 -15.79 -15.02
CA HIS A 304 4.63 -17.01 -14.35
C HIS A 304 3.70 -17.87 -15.22
N GLY A 305 3.13 -17.31 -16.30
CA GLY A 305 2.04 -17.94 -17.05
C GLY A 305 0.68 -17.86 -16.33
N ALA A 306 0.53 -16.95 -15.37
CA ALA A 306 -0.64 -16.82 -14.52
C ALA A 306 -1.78 -16.02 -15.20
N SER A 307 -2.31 -16.59 -16.27
CA SER A 307 -3.34 -16.00 -17.12
C SER A 307 -4.66 -15.70 -16.39
N TYR A 308 -5.15 -16.62 -15.55
CA TYR A 308 -6.42 -16.43 -14.84
C TYR A 308 -6.30 -15.34 -13.79
N ASN A 309 -5.22 -15.36 -12.99
CA ASN A 309 -4.94 -14.32 -12.01
C ASN A 309 -4.85 -12.94 -12.67
N LEU A 310 -4.16 -12.83 -13.81
CA LEU A 310 -4.08 -11.59 -14.56
C LEU A 310 -5.47 -11.11 -15.03
N MET A 311 -6.28 -12.00 -15.60
CA MET A 311 -7.66 -11.67 -16.03
C MET A 311 -8.53 -11.20 -14.86
N GLU A 312 -8.40 -11.84 -13.70
CA GLU A 312 -9.16 -11.49 -12.50
C GLU A 312 -8.77 -10.11 -11.96
N MET A 313 -7.47 -9.80 -11.90
CA MET A 313 -6.97 -8.49 -11.45
C MET A 313 -7.38 -7.37 -12.41
N MET A 314 -7.21 -7.58 -13.71
CA MET A 314 -7.43 -6.54 -14.73
C MET A 314 -8.89 -6.39 -15.15
N GLY A 315 -9.78 -7.32 -14.77
CA GLY A 315 -11.20 -7.31 -15.13
C GLY A 315 -12.10 -7.07 -13.92
N PRO A 316 -12.66 -8.14 -13.30
CA PRO A 316 -13.67 -8.03 -12.25
C PRO A 316 -13.23 -7.26 -11.01
N LYS A 317 -11.94 -7.28 -10.64
CA LYS A 317 -11.44 -6.49 -9.51
C LYS A 317 -11.15 -5.04 -9.83
N SER A 318 -11.12 -4.67 -11.12
CA SER A 318 -10.80 -3.32 -11.56
C SER A 318 -12.00 -2.62 -12.15
N ASP A 319 -12.32 -2.80 -13.44
CA ASP A 319 -13.22 -1.94 -14.21
C ASP A 319 -14.42 -2.68 -14.85
N ASP A 320 -14.46 -4.01 -14.82
CA ASP A 320 -15.62 -4.78 -15.29
C ASP A 320 -16.75 -4.73 -14.25
N ILE A 321 -17.67 -3.77 -14.40
CA ILE A 321 -18.80 -3.54 -13.49
C ILE A 321 -19.67 -4.81 -13.35
N TYR A 322 -19.94 -5.49 -14.46
CA TYR A 322 -20.85 -6.63 -14.48
C TYR A 322 -20.23 -7.83 -13.77
N LYS A 323 -19.01 -8.22 -14.14
CA LYS A 323 -18.31 -9.33 -13.49
C LYS A 323 -17.96 -9.02 -12.04
N ARG A 324 -17.69 -7.76 -11.68
CA ARG A 324 -17.51 -7.35 -10.28
C ARG A 324 -18.74 -7.63 -9.44
N ARG A 325 -19.93 -7.29 -9.94
CA ARG A 325 -21.21 -7.57 -9.24
C ARG A 325 -21.44 -9.06 -9.12
N LEU A 326 -21.19 -9.82 -10.18
CA LEU A 326 -21.29 -11.29 -10.15
C LEU A 326 -20.32 -11.92 -9.14
N MET A 327 -19.06 -11.49 -9.14
CA MET A 327 -18.03 -11.90 -8.19
C MET A 327 -18.41 -11.61 -6.76
N ARG A 328 -18.90 -10.41 -6.49
CA ARG A 328 -19.40 -10.08 -5.17
C ARG A 328 -20.54 -11.01 -4.75
N ASN A 329 -21.52 -11.23 -5.62
CA ASN A 329 -22.64 -12.11 -5.31
C ASN A 329 -22.21 -13.57 -5.12
N SER A 330 -21.26 -14.07 -5.91
CA SER A 330 -20.78 -15.46 -5.76
C SER A 330 -20.08 -15.67 -4.42
N LEU A 331 -19.36 -14.68 -3.90
CA LEU A 331 -18.69 -14.75 -2.60
C LEU A 331 -19.69 -14.85 -1.43
N TYR A 332 -20.89 -14.27 -1.56
CA TYR A 332 -21.91 -14.31 -0.50
C TYR A 332 -22.86 -15.52 -0.60
N PHE A 333 -23.17 -15.96 -1.82
CA PHE A 333 -24.21 -16.99 -2.06
C PHE A 333 -23.64 -18.37 -2.47
N ASP A 334 -22.32 -18.54 -2.37
CA ASP A 334 -21.50 -19.78 -2.43
C ASP A 334 -21.74 -20.79 -3.57
N ASN A 335 -22.52 -20.46 -4.61
CA ASN A 335 -22.99 -21.44 -5.60
C ASN A 335 -22.91 -21.01 -7.07
N ARG A 336 -22.03 -20.08 -7.45
CA ARG A 336 -21.82 -19.75 -8.87
C ARG A 336 -20.35 -19.76 -9.25
N GLN A 337 -19.98 -20.72 -10.09
CA GLN A 337 -18.69 -20.73 -10.77
C GLN A 337 -18.70 -19.57 -11.77
N ILE A 338 -17.81 -18.59 -11.56
CA ILE A 338 -17.67 -17.47 -12.47
C ILE A 338 -16.70 -17.87 -13.56
N ASP A 339 -17.19 -17.92 -14.79
CA ASP A 339 -16.31 -18.03 -15.94
C ASP A 339 -15.64 -16.66 -16.15
N LEU A 340 -14.33 -16.59 -15.89
CA LEU A 340 -13.54 -15.37 -16.08
C LEU A 340 -13.32 -15.06 -17.56
N ARG A 341 -13.52 -16.06 -18.43
CA ARG A 341 -13.52 -15.91 -19.88
C ARG A 341 -14.43 -14.79 -20.33
N SER A 342 -13.98 -13.98 -21.30
CA SER A 342 -14.71 -12.80 -21.75
C SER A 342 -16.09 -13.21 -22.28
N ASN A 343 -17.15 -12.61 -21.78
CA ASN A 343 -18.39 -12.56 -22.55
C ASN A 343 -18.16 -11.58 -23.69
N ASN A 344 -18.30 -12.04 -24.93
CA ASN A 344 -18.49 -11.41 -26.24
C ASN A 344 -18.44 -9.85 -26.42
N ARG A 345 -17.85 -9.00 -25.57
CA ARG A 345 -17.75 -7.52 -25.76
C ARG A 345 -16.63 -6.87 -24.92
N GLY A 346 -15.61 -7.62 -24.47
CA GLY A 346 -14.51 -7.09 -23.66
C GLY A 346 -13.30 -6.63 -24.47
N LEU A 347 -12.36 -5.92 -23.85
CA LEU A 347 -11.09 -5.49 -24.48
C LEU A 347 -10.20 -6.67 -24.95
N PHE A 348 -10.45 -7.88 -24.44
CA PHE A 348 -9.76 -9.11 -24.82
C PHE A 348 -10.70 -10.10 -25.50
N ASP A 349 -11.67 -9.62 -26.29
CA ASP A 349 -12.62 -10.48 -26.99
C ASP A 349 -11.86 -11.43 -27.95
N PRO A 350 -11.94 -12.76 -27.75
CA PRO A 350 -11.22 -13.74 -28.57
C PRO A 350 -11.69 -13.74 -30.03
N ARG A 351 -12.83 -13.14 -30.35
CA ARG A 351 -13.27 -12.93 -31.74
C ARG A 351 -12.41 -11.91 -32.48
N ILE A 352 -11.86 -10.94 -31.74
CA ILE A 352 -11.02 -9.86 -32.28
C ILE A 352 -9.54 -10.27 -32.25
N PHE A 353 -9.08 -10.81 -31.11
CA PHE A 353 -7.66 -11.11 -30.89
C PHE A 353 -7.26 -12.56 -31.22
N GLY A 354 -8.24 -13.41 -31.55
CA GLY A 354 -8.01 -14.83 -31.81
C GLY A 354 -8.05 -15.70 -30.55
N PRO A 355 -7.66 -16.98 -30.69
CA PRO A 355 -7.82 -17.97 -29.63
C PRO A 355 -6.76 -17.80 -28.53
N TYR A 356 -7.16 -17.97 -27.26
CA TYR A 356 -6.23 -17.89 -26.11
C TYR A 356 -5.23 -19.05 -26.05
N LEU A 357 -5.58 -20.19 -26.67
CA LEU A 357 -4.77 -21.40 -26.74
C LEU A 357 -4.61 -21.76 -28.22
N ASN A 358 -3.40 -22.15 -28.62
CA ASN A 358 -3.12 -22.49 -30.02
C ASN A 358 -4.07 -23.59 -30.50
N TYR A 359 -4.73 -23.34 -31.63
CA TYR A 359 -5.66 -24.29 -32.26
C TYR A 359 -6.87 -24.71 -31.40
N GLU A 360 -7.31 -23.86 -30.47
CA GLU A 360 -8.50 -24.12 -29.65
C GLU A 360 -9.43 -22.90 -29.62
N CYS A 361 -10.71 -23.10 -29.92
CA CYS A 361 -11.68 -22.01 -29.86
C CYS A 361 -12.02 -21.64 -28.40
N HIS A 362 -12.51 -20.41 -28.17
CA HIS A 362 -12.78 -19.90 -26.82
C HIS A 362 -13.72 -20.78 -25.97
N CYS A 363 -14.76 -21.35 -26.59
CA CYS A 363 -15.71 -22.23 -25.91
C CYS A 363 -15.22 -23.68 -25.75
N GLY A 364 -14.04 -24.03 -26.30
CA GLY A 364 -13.46 -25.37 -26.25
C GLY A 364 -14.17 -26.42 -27.10
N LYS A 365 -15.14 -26.04 -27.96
CA LYS A 365 -15.86 -26.95 -28.89
C LYS A 365 -14.92 -27.57 -29.92
N TYR A 366 -13.97 -26.79 -30.43
CA TYR A 366 -13.01 -27.23 -31.43
C TYR A 366 -11.60 -27.12 -30.85
N LYS A 367 -10.83 -28.20 -30.93
CA LYS A 367 -9.46 -28.30 -30.41
C LYS A 367 -8.55 -29.00 -31.41
N GLY A 368 -7.28 -28.65 -31.40
CA GLY A 368 -6.25 -29.27 -32.21
C GLY A 368 -6.14 -28.69 -33.62
N LYS A 369 -4.95 -28.86 -34.21
CA LYS A 369 -4.54 -28.25 -35.49
C LYS A 369 -5.44 -28.62 -36.69
N GLN A 370 -6.20 -29.69 -36.58
CA GLN A 370 -7.12 -30.15 -37.62
C GLN A 370 -8.26 -29.15 -37.92
N ASN A 371 -8.58 -28.28 -36.96
CA ASN A 371 -9.61 -27.25 -37.10
C ASN A 371 -9.03 -25.87 -37.47
N GLU A 372 -7.76 -25.80 -37.86
CA GLU A 372 -7.08 -24.56 -38.27
C GLU A 372 -7.81 -23.89 -39.46
N GLY A 373 -8.11 -22.59 -39.33
CA GLY A 373 -8.86 -21.80 -40.30
C GLY A 373 -10.38 -21.80 -40.12
N GLN A 374 -10.93 -22.60 -39.20
CA GLN A 374 -12.38 -22.61 -38.93
C GLN A 374 -12.77 -21.57 -37.88
N ILE A 375 -13.91 -20.90 -38.10
CA ILE A 375 -14.52 -19.99 -37.12
C ILE A 375 -15.56 -20.79 -36.32
N CYS A 376 -15.42 -20.80 -34.99
CA CYS A 376 -16.33 -21.56 -34.15
C CYS A 376 -17.74 -20.98 -34.15
N GLU A 377 -18.75 -21.77 -34.49
CA GLU A 377 -20.15 -21.33 -34.55
C GLU A 377 -20.74 -20.86 -33.20
N ARG A 378 -20.11 -21.26 -32.08
CA ARG A 378 -20.63 -20.96 -30.73
C ARG A 378 -20.00 -19.71 -30.11
N CYS A 379 -18.73 -19.45 -30.39
CA CYS A 379 -17.99 -18.34 -29.80
C CYS A 379 -17.33 -17.43 -30.83
N GLU A 380 -17.54 -17.70 -32.12
CA GLU A 380 -17.04 -16.96 -33.30
C GLU A 380 -15.53 -16.71 -33.29
N THR A 381 -14.79 -17.47 -32.50
CA THR A 381 -13.32 -17.40 -32.42
C THR A 381 -12.73 -18.16 -33.59
N LEU A 382 -11.84 -17.49 -34.35
CA LEU A 382 -11.04 -18.15 -35.37
C LEU A 382 -10.05 -19.12 -34.72
N ILE A 383 -10.01 -20.35 -35.20
CA ILE A 383 -9.07 -21.36 -34.73
C ILE A 383 -7.82 -21.22 -35.59
N ALA A 384 -6.78 -20.61 -35.05
CA ALA A 384 -5.54 -20.39 -35.77
C ALA A 384 -4.34 -20.49 -34.82
N LEU A 385 -3.15 -20.61 -35.39
CA LEU A 385 -1.93 -20.26 -34.68
C LEU A 385 -1.92 -18.74 -34.49
N PHE A 386 -1.61 -18.24 -33.29
CA PHE A 386 -1.68 -16.81 -32.95
C PHE A 386 -0.93 -15.89 -33.94
N LYS A 387 0.07 -16.41 -34.68
CA LYS A 387 0.81 -15.69 -35.73
C LYS A 387 0.06 -15.44 -37.05
N VAL A 388 -1.00 -16.20 -37.39
CA VAL A 388 -1.67 -16.14 -38.71
C VAL A 388 -2.51 -14.87 -38.89
N LEU A 389 -2.98 -14.25 -37.79
CA LEU A 389 -3.76 -13.01 -37.83
C LEU A 389 -3.00 -11.80 -38.41
N ALA A 390 -1.66 -11.76 -38.28
CA ALA A 390 -0.85 -10.66 -38.80
C ALA A 390 -0.84 -10.60 -40.33
N THR A 391 -0.90 -11.76 -41.00
CA THR A 391 -0.93 -11.85 -42.47
C THR A 391 -2.26 -11.38 -43.08
N ASP A 392 -3.39 -11.65 -42.42
CA ASP A 392 -4.70 -11.21 -42.93
C ASP A 392 -4.91 -9.70 -42.75
N LEU A 393 -4.46 -9.15 -41.62
CA LEU A 393 -4.43 -7.70 -41.41
C LEU A 393 -3.53 -6.98 -42.42
N SER A 394 -2.40 -7.58 -42.79
CA SER A 394 -1.49 -7.05 -43.81
C SER A 394 -2.17 -6.95 -45.19
N ASN A 395 -2.93 -7.98 -45.58
CA ASN A 395 -3.68 -7.99 -46.83
C ASN A 395 -4.84 -6.98 -46.84
N ILE A 396 -5.57 -6.85 -45.72
CA ILE A 396 -6.68 -5.90 -45.58
C ILE A 396 -6.18 -4.45 -45.61
N LEU A 397 -5.08 -4.16 -44.93
CA LEU A 397 -4.50 -2.83 -44.86
C LEU A 397 -3.63 -2.49 -46.09
N LYS A 398 -3.36 -3.48 -46.96
CA LYS A 398 -2.45 -3.40 -48.11
C LYS A 398 -1.05 -2.90 -47.74
N ILE A 399 -0.53 -3.35 -46.60
CA ILE A 399 0.80 -3.04 -46.08
C ILE A 399 1.58 -4.34 -46.01
N SER A 400 2.89 -4.33 -46.25
CA SER A 400 3.68 -5.57 -46.17
C SER A 400 3.66 -6.15 -44.76
N VAL A 401 3.70 -7.49 -44.63
CA VAL A 401 3.67 -8.16 -43.32
C VAL A 401 4.80 -7.68 -42.43
N LYS A 402 5.97 -7.37 -43.02
CA LYS A 402 7.14 -6.85 -42.30
C LYS A 402 6.91 -5.43 -41.77
N ASP A 403 6.30 -4.55 -42.56
CA ASP A 403 5.98 -3.19 -42.13
C ASP A 403 4.86 -3.19 -41.08
N LEU A 404 3.88 -4.09 -41.20
CA LEU A 404 2.83 -4.27 -40.20
C LEU A 404 3.41 -4.85 -38.89
N GLU A 405 4.33 -5.81 -38.97
CA GLU A 405 5.08 -6.30 -37.82
C GLU A 405 5.90 -5.18 -37.19
N ASP A 406 6.60 -4.36 -37.98
CA ASP A 406 7.36 -3.22 -37.45
C ASP A 406 6.43 -2.15 -36.83
N ILE A 407 5.19 -1.99 -37.30
CA ILE A 407 4.17 -1.13 -36.66
C ILE A 407 3.64 -1.76 -35.36
N ILE A 408 3.31 -3.06 -35.37
CA ILE A 408 2.78 -3.78 -34.20
C ILE A 408 3.85 -3.89 -33.09
N TYR A 409 5.10 -4.11 -33.47
CA TYR A 409 6.26 -4.14 -32.57
C TYR A 409 6.86 -2.75 -32.34
N LEU A 410 6.15 -1.67 -32.73
CA LEU A 410 6.48 -0.26 -32.42
C LEU A 410 7.85 0.22 -32.91
N ARG A 411 8.38 -0.39 -33.97
CA ARG A 411 9.59 0.04 -34.69
C ARG A 411 9.31 1.12 -35.72
N SER A 412 8.08 1.19 -36.22
CA SER A 412 7.62 2.10 -37.25
C SER A 412 6.25 2.69 -36.90
N TYR A 413 5.95 3.91 -37.36
CA TYR A 413 4.66 4.58 -37.14
C TYR A 413 3.88 4.68 -38.45
N ILE A 414 2.55 4.59 -38.37
CA ILE A 414 1.64 4.80 -39.51
C ILE A 414 0.78 6.05 -39.27
N VAL A 415 0.64 6.88 -40.30
CA VAL A 415 -0.21 8.07 -40.24
C VAL A 415 -1.66 7.63 -40.47
N VAL A 416 -2.49 7.76 -39.44
CA VAL A 416 -3.88 7.26 -39.45
C VAL A 416 -4.89 8.33 -39.91
N ASP A 417 -4.53 9.61 -39.83
CA ASP A 417 -5.44 10.71 -40.19
C ASP A 417 -4.75 11.77 -41.06
N ASN A 418 -5.36 12.07 -42.22
CA ASN A 418 -4.97 13.15 -43.13
C ASN A 418 -5.83 14.42 -42.91
N GLY A 419 -6.52 14.49 -41.77
CA GLY A 419 -7.70 15.32 -41.54
C GLY A 419 -7.53 16.84 -41.60
N LEU A 420 -6.32 17.40 -41.47
CA LEU A 420 -6.14 18.86 -41.53
C LEU A 420 -5.74 19.38 -42.91
N THR A 421 -5.17 18.54 -43.79
CA THR A 421 -4.68 18.97 -45.10
C THR A 421 -5.78 19.01 -46.18
N LYS A 422 -6.88 18.25 -46.00
CA LYS A 422 -8.04 18.27 -46.91
C LYS A 422 -9.12 19.29 -46.53
N ILE A 423 -9.34 19.54 -45.25
CA ILE A 423 -10.42 20.44 -44.76
C ILE A 423 -10.09 21.92 -45.00
N ILE A 424 -8.79 22.29 -45.05
CA ILE A 424 -8.35 23.66 -45.40
C ILE A 424 -8.54 23.93 -46.91
N ALA A 425 -8.67 22.90 -47.75
CA ALA A 425 -8.80 23.04 -49.19
C ALA A 425 -10.24 23.37 -49.65
N ASP A 426 -11.28 23.00 -48.88
CA ASP A 426 -12.68 23.23 -49.24
C ASP A 426 -13.31 24.36 -48.38
N LYS A 427 -13.30 25.57 -48.96
CA LYS A 427 -13.91 26.80 -48.40
C LYS A 427 -15.45 26.78 -48.42
N GLN A 428 -16.09 25.92 -47.63
CA GLN A 428 -17.55 25.99 -47.43
C GLN A 428 -17.98 25.64 -46.00
N LEU A 429 -17.81 26.58 -45.07
CA LEU A 429 -18.66 26.66 -43.89
C LEU A 429 -18.91 28.14 -43.58
N SER A 430 -20.18 28.51 -43.45
CA SER A 430 -20.66 29.89 -43.32
C SER A 430 -20.36 30.48 -41.95
N ASP A 431 -19.86 31.73 -41.95
CA ASP A 431 -19.43 32.51 -40.76
C ASP A 431 -20.50 32.63 -39.65
N GLU A 432 -21.77 32.46 -39.97
CA GLU A 432 -22.88 32.51 -39.00
C GLU A 432 -22.83 31.40 -37.94
N ILE A 433 -22.41 30.19 -38.31
CA ILE A 433 -22.33 29.04 -37.37
C ILE A 433 -21.19 29.25 -36.37
N ILE A 434 -20.09 29.84 -36.84
CA ILE A 434 -18.92 30.16 -36.01
C ILE A 434 -19.29 31.27 -35.00
N THR A 435 -20.06 32.27 -35.45
CA THR A 435 -20.46 33.40 -34.60
C THR A 435 -21.48 32.98 -33.53
N GLN A 436 -22.43 32.10 -33.86
CA GLN A 436 -23.38 31.55 -32.87
C GLN A 436 -22.70 30.66 -31.83
N ALA A 437 -21.70 29.87 -32.24
CA ALA A 437 -20.91 29.07 -31.32
C ALA A 437 -20.07 29.96 -30.37
N GLN A 438 -19.49 31.05 -30.88
CA GLN A 438 -18.72 32.01 -30.08
C GLN A 438 -19.59 32.76 -29.06
N GLN A 439 -20.80 33.19 -29.43
CA GLN A 439 -21.73 33.84 -28.49
C GLN A 439 -22.24 32.91 -27.39
N LEU A 440 -22.44 31.62 -27.71
CA LEU A 440 -22.81 30.59 -26.72
C LEU A 440 -21.68 30.33 -25.72
N ILE A 441 -20.43 30.37 -26.18
CA ILE A 441 -19.25 30.20 -25.33
C ILE A 441 -19.04 31.44 -24.46
N GLU A 442 -19.19 32.66 -25.00
CA GLU A 442 -19.06 33.90 -24.21
C GLU A 442 -20.17 34.06 -23.16
N GLY A 443 -21.39 33.59 -23.43
CA GLY A 443 -22.49 33.58 -22.46
C GLY A 443 -22.28 32.62 -21.29
N LEU A 444 -21.46 31.58 -21.46
CA LEU A 444 -21.10 30.64 -20.39
C LEU A 444 -19.94 31.14 -19.51
N VAL A 445 -19.17 32.12 -19.98
CA VAL A 445 -17.99 32.68 -19.28
C VAL A 445 -18.37 33.86 -18.36
N GLN A 446 -19.49 34.56 -18.61
CA GLN A 446 -19.81 35.80 -17.88
C GLN A 446 -20.52 35.63 -16.51
N GLU A 447 -20.80 34.42 -16.02
CA GLU A 447 -21.25 34.22 -14.62
C GLU A 447 -20.08 34.05 -13.63
N ASP A 448 -18.98 34.76 -13.87
CA ASP A 448 -17.86 34.89 -12.93
C ASP A 448 -18.18 35.89 -11.81
N ASN A 449 -18.70 35.37 -10.71
CA ASN A 449 -18.74 36.07 -9.43
C ASN A 449 -17.40 35.79 -8.71
N PRO A 450 -16.54 36.80 -8.44
CA PRO A 450 -15.12 36.61 -8.09
C PRO A 450 -14.84 36.05 -6.68
N ASP A 451 -15.81 35.42 -6.02
CA ASP A 451 -15.78 35.24 -4.55
C ASP A 451 -16.11 33.81 -4.05
N ASN A 452 -15.95 32.80 -4.91
CA ASN A 452 -16.10 31.38 -4.56
C ASN A 452 -15.14 30.48 -5.38
N SER A 453 -13.84 30.56 -5.10
CA SER A 453 -12.79 29.90 -5.87
C SER A 453 -12.43 28.45 -5.47
N GLU A 454 -13.11 27.77 -4.54
CA GLU A 454 -12.51 26.51 -4.00
C GLU A 454 -13.40 25.27 -3.90
N THR A 455 -14.68 25.28 -4.29
CA THR A 455 -15.52 24.06 -4.08
C THR A 455 -16.41 23.62 -5.25
N LYS A 456 -16.40 24.32 -6.38
CA LYS A 456 -16.98 23.81 -7.63
C LYS A 456 -15.97 23.64 -8.75
N SER A 457 -14.79 24.25 -8.63
CA SER A 457 -13.75 24.21 -9.66
C SER A 457 -13.06 22.85 -9.74
N VAL A 458 -12.90 22.11 -8.65
CA VAL A 458 -12.13 20.84 -8.66
C VAL A 458 -12.77 19.73 -9.52
N PHE A 459 -14.09 19.74 -9.74
CA PHE A 459 -14.76 18.73 -10.58
C PHE A 459 -14.70 19.05 -12.08
N LEU A 460 -14.53 20.33 -12.44
CA LEU A 460 -14.34 20.77 -13.82
C LEU A 460 -12.87 20.96 -14.17
N GLU A 461 -11.99 21.29 -13.24
CA GLU A 461 -10.54 21.45 -13.45
C GLU A 461 -9.92 20.15 -13.99
N ASP A 462 -10.21 18.99 -13.39
CA ASP A 462 -9.77 17.68 -13.92
C ASP A 462 -10.33 17.40 -15.33
N TYR A 463 -11.44 18.03 -15.73
CA TYR A 463 -12.12 17.83 -17.03
C TYR A 463 -11.73 18.89 -18.08
N GLN A 464 -11.46 20.11 -17.66
CA GLN A 464 -10.99 21.25 -18.46
C GLN A 464 -9.49 21.15 -18.70
N ASP A 465 -8.66 20.76 -17.71
CA ASP A 465 -7.27 20.36 -17.97
C ASP A 465 -7.21 19.13 -18.90
N PHE A 466 -8.17 18.20 -18.77
CA PHE A 466 -8.31 17.05 -19.67
C PHE A 466 -8.71 17.45 -21.10
N LEU A 467 -9.35 18.61 -21.31
CA LEU A 467 -9.79 19.08 -22.62
C LEU A 467 -8.79 20.07 -23.24
N GLU A 468 -8.24 21.01 -22.47
CA GLU A 468 -7.71 22.27 -23.00
C GLU A 468 -6.20 22.27 -23.32
N ASN A 469 -5.36 21.44 -22.68
CA ASN A 469 -3.92 21.70 -22.67
C ASN A 469 -2.99 20.68 -23.39
N GLU A 470 -3.51 19.60 -23.95
CA GLU A 470 -2.67 18.58 -24.59
C GLU A 470 -3.25 18.02 -25.90
N SER A 471 -2.38 17.75 -26.88
CA SER A 471 -2.77 17.01 -28.08
C SER A 471 -3.29 15.61 -27.70
N LEU A 472 -4.22 15.05 -28.49
CA LEU A 472 -4.77 13.71 -28.23
C LEU A 472 -3.66 12.65 -28.11
N LEU A 473 -2.55 12.85 -28.82
CA LEU A 473 -1.37 12.00 -28.79
C LEU A 473 -0.59 12.12 -27.46
N GLN A 474 -0.46 13.31 -26.88
CA GLN A 474 0.09 13.50 -25.54
C GLN A 474 -0.82 12.91 -24.46
N LYS A 475 -2.15 12.99 -24.64
CA LYS A 475 -3.13 12.37 -23.72
C LYS A 475 -3.10 10.84 -23.75
N LEU A 476 -2.82 10.23 -24.90
CA LEU A 476 -2.69 8.79 -25.04
C LEU A 476 -1.31 8.27 -24.63
N SER A 477 -0.25 9.02 -24.96
CA SER A 477 1.15 8.64 -24.77
C SER A 477 1.78 9.26 -23.52
N GLY A 478 3.04 8.92 -23.22
CA GLY A 478 3.72 9.42 -22.02
C GLY A 478 3.35 8.67 -20.73
N LYS A 479 3.99 9.06 -19.62
CA LYS A 479 3.90 8.34 -18.34
C LYS A 479 2.54 8.51 -17.65
N GLU A 480 1.94 9.69 -17.79
CA GLU A 480 0.62 10.00 -17.23
C GLU A 480 -0.53 9.81 -18.23
N GLY A 481 -0.22 9.47 -19.49
CA GLY A 481 -1.20 9.23 -20.55
C GLY A 481 -2.08 8.01 -20.30
N ILE A 482 -3.23 7.97 -20.96
CA ILE A 482 -4.31 7.01 -20.71
C ILE A 482 -3.83 5.56 -20.86
N LEU A 483 -2.98 5.26 -21.86
CA LEU A 483 -2.54 3.90 -22.13
C LEU A 483 -1.67 3.33 -21.00
N ARG A 484 -0.59 4.04 -20.63
CA ARG A 484 0.30 3.60 -19.53
C ARG A 484 -0.37 3.71 -18.17
N ARG A 485 -1.21 4.73 -17.97
CA ARG A 485 -1.80 5.01 -16.66
C ARG A 485 -3.03 4.18 -16.35
N TYR A 486 -3.90 3.89 -17.31
CA TYR A 486 -5.18 3.22 -17.03
C TYR A 486 -5.37 1.90 -17.74
N SER A 487 -4.74 1.70 -18.91
CA SER A 487 -4.90 0.45 -19.68
C SER A 487 -3.88 -0.62 -19.30
N LEU A 488 -2.58 -0.27 -19.25
CA LEU A 488 -1.48 -1.20 -18.95
C LEU A 488 -1.35 -1.52 -17.46
N GLY A 489 -1.84 -0.64 -16.60
CA GLY A 489 -1.88 -0.87 -15.17
C GLY A 489 -3.18 -0.35 -14.57
N LYS A 490 -3.78 -1.16 -13.71
CA LYS A 490 -5.09 -0.90 -13.12
C LYS A 490 -5.03 -0.92 -11.60
N ARG A 491 -5.91 -0.16 -10.96
CA ARG A 491 -6.13 -0.31 -9.52
C ARG A 491 -7.11 -1.44 -9.29
N VAL A 492 -6.90 -2.20 -8.21
CA VAL A 492 -7.69 -3.40 -7.95
C VAL A 492 -8.29 -3.40 -6.55
N ASP A 493 -9.52 -3.88 -6.47
CA ASP A 493 -10.19 -4.28 -5.23
C ASP A 493 -9.55 -5.54 -4.65
N TYR A 494 -9.90 -5.88 -3.40
CA TYR A 494 -9.33 -7.03 -2.65
C TYR A 494 -7.80 -6.98 -2.57
N SER A 495 -7.30 -5.80 -2.20
CA SER A 495 -5.87 -5.53 -2.08
C SER A 495 -5.53 -4.88 -0.75
N ALA A 496 -4.34 -5.20 -0.24
CA ALA A 496 -3.81 -4.63 0.99
C ALA A 496 -2.35 -4.21 0.81
N ARG A 497 -1.86 -3.37 1.72
CA ARG A 497 -0.46 -2.94 1.79
C ARG A 497 -0.08 -2.72 3.24
N SER A 498 1.09 -3.19 3.64
CA SER A 498 1.71 -2.81 4.91
C SER A 498 3.22 -2.94 4.87
N VAL A 499 3.86 -2.56 5.98
CA VAL A 499 5.30 -2.74 6.24
C VAL A 499 5.60 -4.22 6.48
N ILE A 500 6.76 -4.66 5.99
CA ILE A 500 7.23 -6.02 6.23
C ILE A 500 8.12 -6.13 7.47
N VAL A 501 7.97 -7.24 8.20
CA VAL A 501 8.82 -7.61 9.34
C VAL A 501 9.29 -9.05 9.20
N PRO A 502 10.48 -9.40 9.72
CA PRO A 502 10.98 -10.77 9.62
C PRO A 502 10.26 -11.66 10.63
N ASN A 503 9.81 -12.84 10.19
CA ASN A 503 9.44 -13.92 11.10
C ASN A 503 10.08 -15.25 10.65
N PRO A 504 11.13 -15.73 11.34
CA PRO A 504 11.81 -16.96 10.99
C PRO A 504 11.05 -18.24 11.40
N THR A 505 9.94 -18.14 12.14
CA THR A 505 9.16 -19.34 12.53
C THR A 505 8.15 -19.76 11.47
N LEU A 506 7.88 -18.91 10.48
CA LEU A 506 7.01 -19.22 9.35
C LEU A 506 7.65 -20.27 8.44
N GLN A 507 6.84 -21.11 7.81
CA GLN A 507 7.32 -21.94 6.71
C GLN A 507 7.56 -21.09 5.45
N LEU A 508 8.37 -21.59 4.51
CA LEU A 508 8.68 -20.87 3.26
C LEU A 508 7.43 -20.55 2.42
N GLU A 509 6.41 -21.40 2.49
CA GLU A 509 5.13 -21.14 1.81
C GLU A 509 4.17 -20.25 2.59
N GLN A 510 4.52 -19.83 3.81
CA GLN A 510 3.62 -19.07 4.68
C GLN A 510 3.96 -17.58 4.73
N VAL A 511 2.94 -16.75 4.92
CA VAL A 511 3.06 -15.31 5.15
C VAL A 511 2.21 -14.92 6.36
N GLY A 512 2.78 -14.15 7.29
CA GLY A 512 2.03 -13.60 8.41
C GLY A 512 1.18 -12.42 7.96
N LEU A 513 -0.14 -12.54 8.06
CA LEU A 513 -1.08 -11.48 7.73
C LEU A 513 -1.75 -10.94 8.99
N PRO A 514 -1.80 -9.60 9.16
CA PRO A 514 -2.61 -8.98 10.19
C PRO A 514 -4.06 -9.45 10.17
N ASP A 515 -4.57 -9.84 11.32
CA ASP A 515 -5.99 -10.14 11.58
C ASP A 515 -6.94 -9.09 11.00
N LYS A 516 -6.56 -7.81 11.06
CA LYS A 516 -7.30 -6.70 10.46
C LYS A 516 -7.53 -6.84 8.96
N ILE A 517 -6.56 -7.33 8.19
CA ILE A 517 -6.74 -7.57 6.74
C ILE A 517 -7.82 -8.63 6.53
N VAL A 518 -7.83 -9.64 7.38
CA VAL A 518 -8.81 -10.74 7.35
C VAL A 518 -10.20 -10.29 7.79
N PHE A 519 -10.33 -9.33 8.71
CA PHE A 519 -11.64 -8.72 8.97
C PHE A 519 -12.24 -8.06 7.71
N PHE A 520 -11.42 -7.48 6.83
CA PHE A 520 -11.91 -6.99 5.54
C PHE A 520 -12.27 -8.11 4.56
N TRP A 521 -11.66 -9.29 4.72
CA TRP A 521 -11.76 -10.45 3.85
C TRP A 521 -12.30 -11.64 4.64
N LEU A 522 -13.64 -11.81 4.69
CA LEU A 522 -14.35 -12.88 5.43
C LEU A 522 -13.46 -14.07 5.83
N ASP A 523 -13.24 -14.29 7.12
CA ASP A 523 -12.31 -15.30 7.67
C ASP A 523 -12.49 -16.72 7.07
N LYS A 524 -13.73 -17.08 6.74
CA LYS A 524 -14.06 -18.34 6.03
C LYS A 524 -13.41 -18.48 4.64
N ILE A 525 -13.06 -17.38 3.98
CA ILE A 525 -12.46 -17.35 2.64
C ILE A 525 -10.97 -17.64 2.69
N ILE A 526 -10.29 -17.33 3.79
CA ILE A 526 -8.82 -17.29 3.84
C ILE A 526 -8.20 -18.65 4.19
N GLN A 527 -8.93 -19.52 4.87
CA GLN A 527 -8.42 -20.86 5.22
C GLN A 527 -8.11 -21.67 3.96
N ASN A 528 -6.85 -22.12 3.82
CA ASN A 528 -6.32 -22.83 2.64
C ASN A 528 -6.36 -22.04 1.31
N HIS A 529 -6.47 -20.71 1.40
CA HIS A 529 -6.54 -19.83 0.26
C HIS A 529 -5.20 -19.10 0.05
N PRO A 530 -4.53 -19.25 -1.11
CA PRO A 530 -3.26 -18.58 -1.36
C PRO A 530 -3.49 -17.09 -1.54
N VAL A 531 -2.53 -16.27 -1.12
CA VAL A 531 -2.48 -14.83 -1.36
C VAL A 531 -1.25 -14.49 -2.18
N LEU A 532 -1.35 -13.50 -3.06
CA LEU A 532 -0.21 -13.01 -3.84
C LEU A 532 0.45 -11.85 -3.11
N VAL A 533 1.74 -11.95 -2.85
CA VAL A 533 2.56 -10.89 -2.26
C VAL A 533 3.45 -10.31 -3.35
N ASN A 534 3.43 -8.98 -3.49
CA ASN A 534 4.25 -8.23 -4.41
C ASN A 534 5.06 -7.16 -3.69
N ARG A 535 6.35 -7.08 -3.99
CA ARG A 535 7.17 -5.91 -3.64
C ARG A 535 7.42 -5.06 -4.89
N ALA A 536 7.01 -3.78 -4.82
CA ALA A 536 7.34 -2.82 -5.86
C ALA A 536 8.74 -2.23 -5.62
N PRO A 537 9.56 -2.01 -6.67
CA PRO A 537 9.30 -2.30 -8.09
C PRO A 537 9.49 -3.78 -8.46
N SER A 538 8.61 -4.27 -9.33
CA SER A 538 8.56 -5.65 -9.82
C SER A 538 9.54 -5.84 -10.99
N LEU A 539 10.75 -6.33 -10.74
CA LEU A 539 11.83 -6.37 -11.75
C LEU A 539 11.89 -7.68 -12.53
N HIS A 540 11.42 -8.76 -11.93
CA HIS A 540 11.44 -10.11 -12.46
C HIS A 540 10.28 -10.89 -11.86
N ARG A 541 9.89 -12.00 -12.49
CA ARG A 541 8.74 -12.82 -12.06
C ARG A 541 8.68 -13.07 -10.55
N LEU A 542 9.82 -13.35 -9.91
CA LEU A 542 9.93 -13.65 -8.48
C LEU A 542 9.55 -12.49 -7.55
N SER A 543 9.32 -11.28 -8.07
CA SER A 543 8.84 -10.14 -7.27
C SER A 543 7.39 -10.32 -6.84
N ILE A 544 6.64 -11.21 -7.52
CA ILE A 544 5.29 -11.63 -7.14
C ILE A 544 5.32 -13.13 -6.85
N GLN A 545 5.00 -13.51 -5.62
CA GLN A 545 4.89 -14.91 -5.23
C GLN A 545 3.59 -15.16 -4.45
N ALA A 546 3.12 -16.41 -4.46
CA ALA A 546 1.99 -16.86 -3.70
C ALA A 546 2.42 -17.50 -2.37
N PHE A 547 1.66 -17.23 -1.32
CA PHE A 547 1.86 -17.77 0.02
C PHE A 547 0.53 -18.16 0.65
N TYR A 548 0.58 -19.07 1.62
CA TYR A 548 -0.53 -19.35 2.51
C TYR A 548 -0.53 -18.37 3.69
N PRO A 549 -1.65 -17.70 3.96
CA PRO A 549 -1.74 -16.74 5.04
C PRO A 549 -1.81 -17.43 6.40
N GLN A 550 -1.00 -16.95 7.35
CA GLN A 550 -1.08 -17.26 8.76
C GLN A 550 -1.49 -15.98 9.50
N LEU A 551 -2.53 -16.05 10.33
CA LEU A 551 -3.03 -14.87 11.04
C LEU A 551 -2.04 -14.44 12.13
N THR A 552 -1.70 -13.16 12.13
CA THR A 552 -0.82 -12.54 13.13
C THR A 552 -1.50 -11.32 13.75
N LEU A 553 -1.13 -11.01 14.98
CA LEU A 553 -1.62 -9.83 15.69
C LEU A 553 -0.78 -8.62 15.31
N GLY A 554 -1.41 -7.52 14.92
CA GLY A 554 -0.73 -6.24 14.66
C GLY A 554 -1.13 -5.61 13.34
N ASN A 555 -0.24 -4.78 12.78
CA ASN A 555 -0.47 -4.09 11.51
C ASN A 555 0.58 -4.46 10.44
N SER A 556 1.61 -5.23 10.78
CA SER A 556 2.74 -5.57 9.90
C SER A 556 2.56 -6.91 9.21
N ILE A 557 3.07 -7.03 7.99
CA ILE A 557 3.10 -8.29 7.24
C ILE A 557 4.40 -9.02 7.60
N GLU A 558 4.32 -10.28 7.97
CA GLU A 558 5.49 -11.06 8.37
C GLU A 558 5.96 -11.96 7.22
N LEU A 559 7.25 -11.92 6.90
CA LEU A 559 7.83 -12.73 5.84
C LEU A 559 8.96 -13.60 6.37
N HIS A 560 9.10 -14.79 5.77
CA HIS A 560 10.25 -15.64 6.01
C HIS A 560 11.53 -14.97 5.43
N PRO A 561 12.63 -14.85 6.20
CA PRO A 561 13.83 -14.14 5.73
C PRO A 561 14.50 -14.70 4.47
N LEU A 562 14.36 -16.01 4.16
CA LEU A 562 14.94 -16.58 2.94
C LEU A 562 14.27 -16.08 1.66
N VAL A 563 13.00 -15.68 1.72
CA VAL A 563 12.21 -15.25 0.57
C VAL A 563 12.53 -13.79 0.18
N THR A 564 13.19 -13.04 1.07
CA THR A 564 13.44 -11.61 0.82
C THR A 564 14.43 -11.40 -0.32
N THR A 565 15.34 -12.33 -0.59
CA THR A 565 16.23 -12.27 -1.76
C THR A 565 15.43 -12.32 -3.05
N ALA A 566 14.47 -13.24 -3.14
CA ALA A 566 13.58 -13.41 -4.29
C ALA A 566 12.65 -12.20 -4.49
N LEU A 567 12.14 -11.59 -3.43
CA LEU A 567 11.36 -10.35 -3.50
C LEU A 567 12.22 -9.08 -3.62
N ASN A 568 13.54 -9.23 -3.58
CA ASN A 568 14.54 -8.15 -3.48
C ASN A 568 14.29 -7.20 -2.29
N ALA A 569 13.66 -7.69 -1.22
CA ALA A 569 13.16 -6.93 -0.08
C ALA A 569 14.17 -6.79 1.05
N ASP A 570 14.07 -5.69 1.81
CA ASP A 570 14.77 -5.53 3.08
C ASP A 570 13.83 -5.12 4.23
N PHE A 571 14.26 -5.32 5.47
CA PHE A 571 13.49 -4.95 6.65
C PHE A 571 13.85 -3.54 7.13
N ASP A 572 13.93 -2.59 6.20
CA ASP A 572 14.22 -1.19 6.53
C ASP A 572 12.93 -0.37 6.75
N GLY A 573 11.76 -0.91 6.40
CA GLY A 573 10.51 -0.16 6.33
C GLY A 573 9.86 -0.15 4.95
N ASP A 574 10.39 -0.97 4.05
CA ASP A 574 9.76 -1.47 2.83
C ASP A 574 8.31 -1.92 3.05
N GLN A 575 7.52 -1.77 1.98
CA GLN A 575 6.11 -2.11 1.97
C GLN A 575 5.84 -3.12 0.86
N VAL A 576 5.01 -4.10 1.16
CA VAL A 576 4.52 -5.06 0.15
C VAL A 576 3.02 -4.88 -0.04
N ALA A 577 2.57 -5.13 -1.26
CA ALA A 577 1.16 -5.21 -1.60
C ALA A 577 0.73 -6.68 -1.58
N ILE A 578 -0.46 -6.93 -1.04
CA ILE A 578 -1.10 -8.25 -1.05
C ILE A 578 -2.33 -8.17 -1.93
N TYR A 579 -2.51 -9.19 -2.76
CA TYR A 579 -3.70 -9.37 -3.57
C TYR A 579 -4.31 -10.73 -3.27
N LEU A 580 -5.63 -10.78 -3.08
CA LEU A 580 -6.35 -12.02 -2.78
C LEU A 580 -6.99 -12.57 -4.06
N PRO A 581 -6.49 -13.65 -4.70
CA PRO A 581 -7.22 -14.37 -5.75
C PRO A 581 -8.64 -14.71 -5.27
N LEU A 582 -9.67 -14.78 -6.11
CA LEU A 582 -11.04 -15.04 -5.63
C LEU A 582 -11.67 -16.26 -6.27
N THR A 583 -11.46 -16.46 -7.56
CA THR A 583 -12.01 -17.61 -8.27
C THR A 583 -11.17 -18.86 -8.03
N LYS A 584 -11.82 -20.03 -8.11
CA LYS A 584 -11.16 -21.33 -7.93
C LYS A 584 -10.05 -21.56 -8.94
N GLN A 585 -10.21 -21.07 -10.18
CA GLN A 585 -9.18 -21.16 -11.21
C GLN A 585 -7.95 -20.34 -10.84
N CYS A 586 -8.12 -19.09 -10.39
CA CYS A 586 -7.01 -18.24 -9.95
C CYS A 586 -6.29 -18.83 -8.73
N GLN A 587 -7.05 -19.35 -7.77
CA GLN A 587 -6.49 -20.03 -6.60
C GLN A 587 -5.65 -21.24 -7.00
N LYS A 588 -6.16 -22.08 -7.91
CA LYS A 588 -5.43 -23.25 -8.42
C LYS A 588 -4.16 -22.83 -9.16
N GLU A 589 -4.27 -21.86 -10.05
CA GLU A 589 -3.14 -21.32 -10.82
C GLU A 589 -2.06 -20.72 -9.90
N ALA A 590 -2.46 -19.96 -8.86
CA ALA A 590 -1.53 -19.43 -7.87
C ALA A 590 -0.81 -20.55 -7.09
N LYS A 591 -1.51 -21.64 -6.76
CA LYS A 591 -0.92 -22.82 -6.10
C LYS A 591 0.06 -23.55 -7.02
N GLU A 592 -0.28 -23.72 -8.28
CA GLU A 592 0.51 -24.54 -9.21
C GLU A 592 1.71 -23.81 -9.82
N LEU A 593 1.64 -22.49 -9.99
CA LEU A 593 2.65 -21.71 -10.73
C LEU A 593 3.36 -20.62 -9.93
N MET A 594 2.80 -20.20 -8.78
CA MET A 594 3.25 -19.00 -8.07
C MET A 594 3.72 -19.25 -6.64
N LEU A 595 3.54 -20.44 -6.06
CA LEU A 595 3.93 -20.72 -4.67
C LEU A 595 5.43 -20.54 -4.45
N SER A 596 5.81 -19.94 -3.32
CA SER A 596 7.20 -19.64 -3.00
C SER A 596 8.15 -20.85 -3.07
N PRO A 597 7.83 -22.05 -2.52
CA PRO A 597 8.72 -23.21 -2.59
C PRO A 597 8.98 -23.75 -4.00
N GLN A 598 8.21 -23.35 -5.01
CA GLN A 598 8.45 -23.74 -6.41
C GLN A 598 9.57 -22.91 -7.05
N HIS A 599 9.99 -21.83 -6.39
CA HIS A 599 10.87 -20.80 -6.94
C HIS A 599 12.28 -20.80 -6.34
N ILE A 600 12.86 -21.97 -6.13
CA ILE A 600 14.18 -22.12 -5.50
C ILE A 600 15.31 -21.66 -6.44
N ILE A 601 15.11 -21.75 -7.75
CA ILE A 601 16.14 -21.49 -8.77
C ILE A 601 15.88 -20.15 -9.49
N ASP A 602 16.91 -19.32 -9.57
CA ASP A 602 16.91 -18.09 -10.36
C ASP A 602 16.74 -18.42 -11.87
N PRO A 603 15.68 -17.93 -12.53
CA PRO A 603 15.44 -18.16 -13.96
C PRO A 603 16.56 -17.66 -14.87
N LYS A 604 17.36 -16.69 -14.44
CA LYS A 604 18.40 -16.07 -15.25
C LYS A 604 19.67 -16.93 -15.31
N ASN A 605 20.12 -17.42 -14.15
CA ASN A 605 21.45 -18.01 -13.99
C ASN A 605 21.43 -19.48 -13.58
N GLY A 606 20.29 -20.02 -13.12
CA GLY A 606 20.20 -21.39 -12.62
C GLY A 606 20.77 -21.59 -11.21
N TYR A 607 21.18 -20.53 -10.52
CA TYR A 607 21.63 -20.59 -9.13
C TYR A 607 20.46 -20.64 -8.15
N LEU A 608 20.70 -21.17 -6.96
CA LEU A 608 19.73 -21.15 -5.86
C LEU A 608 19.53 -19.71 -5.37
N ILE A 609 18.28 -19.28 -5.20
CA ILE A 609 17.93 -17.93 -4.74
C ILE A 609 17.66 -17.86 -3.23
N ASP A 610 17.10 -18.93 -2.67
CA ASP A 610 16.72 -19.04 -1.25
C ASP A 610 17.89 -19.51 -0.37
N ASN A 611 19.12 -19.09 -0.69
CA ASN A 611 20.28 -19.44 0.13
C ASN A 611 20.22 -18.69 1.46
N PRO A 612 20.64 -19.31 2.59
CA PRO A 612 20.88 -18.59 3.83
C PRO A 612 21.80 -17.40 3.59
N THR A 613 21.46 -16.24 4.15
CA THR A 613 22.27 -15.02 4.02
C THR A 613 22.66 -14.48 5.39
N GLN A 614 23.67 -13.60 5.41
CA GLN A 614 24.07 -12.81 6.59
C GLN A 614 24.36 -13.66 7.85
N ASP A 615 23.53 -13.52 8.88
CA ASP A 615 23.68 -14.12 10.21
C ASP A 615 23.51 -15.64 10.20
N MET A 616 22.65 -16.17 9.31
CA MET A 616 22.48 -17.60 9.13
C MET A 616 23.80 -18.27 8.72
N ILE A 617 24.52 -17.66 7.76
CA ILE A 617 25.84 -18.15 7.33
C ILE A 617 26.85 -18.02 8.46
N LEU A 618 26.85 -16.90 9.18
CA LEU A 618 27.78 -16.67 10.28
C LEU A 618 27.60 -17.71 11.40
N GLY A 619 26.35 -18.06 11.73
CA GLY A 619 26.03 -19.10 12.71
C GLY A 619 26.54 -20.47 12.27
N ILE A 620 26.28 -20.87 11.02
CA ILE A 620 26.78 -22.13 10.46
C ILE A 620 28.31 -22.16 10.47
N TYR A 621 28.95 -21.07 10.03
CA TYR A 621 30.41 -20.94 10.03
C TYR A 621 30.99 -21.06 11.44
N TYR A 622 30.37 -20.41 12.43
CA TYR A 622 30.81 -20.49 13.81
C TYR A 622 30.69 -21.91 14.39
N LEU A 623 29.57 -22.59 14.11
CA LEU A 623 29.32 -23.95 14.60
C LEU A 623 30.23 -25.00 13.94
N THR A 624 30.60 -24.79 12.68
CA THR A 624 31.48 -25.70 11.91
C THR A 624 32.97 -25.44 12.10
N LYS A 625 33.34 -24.39 12.82
CA LYS A 625 34.75 -24.07 13.10
C LYS A 625 35.37 -25.11 14.03
N GLU A 626 36.41 -25.81 13.55
CA GLU A 626 37.13 -26.81 14.34
C GLU A 626 37.69 -26.23 15.65
N LYS A 627 37.37 -26.88 16.76
CA LYS A 627 37.96 -26.57 18.07
C LYS A 627 39.21 -27.43 18.25
N LYS A 628 40.41 -26.81 18.17
CA LYS A 628 41.68 -27.49 18.48
C LYS A 628 41.62 -28.08 19.90
N GLY A 629 41.92 -29.37 20.03
CA GLY A 629 42.11 -30.04 21.34
C GLY A 629 40.94 -30.85 21.89
N LYS A 630 39.87 -31.11 21.11
CA LYS A 630 38.82 -32.08 21.50
C LYS A 630 38.87 -33.30 20.59
N ASN A 631 39.41 -34.42 21.09
CA ASN A 631 39.17 -35.73 20.47
C ASN A 631 37.70 -36.07 20.69
N LEU A 632 36.90 -36.00 19.62
CA LEU A 632 35.50 -36.43 19.65
C LEU A 632 35.49 -37.95 19.49
N VAL A 633 35.11 -38.65 20.56
CA VAL A 633 34.72 -40.06 20.48
C VAL A 633 33.23 -40.07 20.16
N TYR A 634 32.87 -40.50 18.95
CA TYR A 634 31.47 -40.71 18.57
C TYR A 634 31.10 -42.12 19.00
N TYR A 635 30.13 -42.24 19.90
CA TYR A 635 29.52 -43.53 20.21
C TYR A 635 28.51 -43.86 19.11
N ASP A 636 28.71 -44.98 18.42
CA ASP A 636 27.82 -45.47 17.38
C ASP A 636 27.21 -46.80 17.83
N GLU A 637 25.91 -46.79 18.17
CA GLU A 637 25.19 -47.96 18.69
C GLU A 637 25.19 -49.15 17.69
N ILE A 638 25.41 -48.88 16.39
CA ILE A 638 25.47 -49.91 15.35
C ILE A 638 26.81 -50.66 15.37
N ASN A 639 27.88 -50.04 15.86
CA ASN A 639 29.24 -50.59 15.80
C ASN A 639 29.84 -50.96 17.17
N ASN A 640 29.15 -50.68 18.29
CA ASN A 640 29.64 -50.96 19.65
C ASN A 640 31.05 -50.40 19.89
N ILE A 641 31.30 -49.17 19.44
CA ILE A 641 32.50 -48.36 19.75
C ILE A 641 32.04 -47.04 20.36
#